data_AF-A0A9D2GUU7-F1
#
_entry.id   AF-A0A9D2GUU7-F1
#
_cell.length_a   1.000
_cell.length_b   1.000
_cell.length_c   1.000
_cell.angle_alpha   90.00
_cell.angle_beta   90.00
_cell.angle_gamma   90.00
#
_symmetry.space_group_name_H-M   'P 1'
#
loop_
_entity.id
_entity.type
_entity.pdbx_description
1 polymer ?
#
loop_
_entity_poly.entity_id
_entity_poly.type
_entity_poly.pdbx_seq_one_letter_code
_entity_poly.pdbx_strand_id
1 'polypeptide(L)'
;MKKSKFLYVFLILILILFTACKKDAENNEVTANKEIIENKDIAENKEVAENKEVQENQVISDNKSLDNNTKKQVVEILYTPKNRYELKELLKDENIKLDTIDVSLIKNLSYIFKGTNRKDFEGIESWNVPNTVLQYNTFKGTPIENNPPSWYYDNQPEILYTPANKDELINLIYDNDNIYLGNIDVSKITDLSEVKLPCNGLSGIEYWDVSNVENMYKFTFCNNVEIGHLDVSKVKYMGYLFAYEPNFNGDISDWNVSNVQEMKNMFNGAVSFNQDISHWNVSNVKNMSGMFQGAASFNQDINNWNVSNVENMSYMFEGAESFNQDIGSWNVSNVKNMSFMFAGAVSFNQNLNPWTTGHVDDMSYMFSGAVSFNQDISKWNTSNVWNMDHMFEGAKNFNQDIGNWNVSNVGSMQNMFEGAVSFNQDISKWNISNVCDMSSMFFDAKNFNQDISKWNTSNVLDMSSMFFGAKNFNQDISRWNTSNVQNMSYMFLGADSFNQDISNWNTDSLTNMEGIFAYMKNFNYPIGKWNTDNVTNMKAVFYEAESFNQDISNWNTENVKNMKDMFNGAKVFNQPLDKWETKNVEDMSGMFARTDNFNQDISKWDTRNVKTMHGMFAHAKSFNQNISKWNMKQVIDITNMFAYAENFNQPLKKWKLNNIKMIQGLFHNAASFNQELPKVNIENNIIYNDIFAGSGYKLEKPEWYNDNGTIDIKDKHIIGENQVYSIILDINNSINDYYENLATIDTYYATNTISFNIDRLLFKGIDTWDISHITNFSSFFKNLQYFNEDISSWNVSHVKDMSNMFEGAKSFNQDISSLDVSNVQEMSRMFAGAVSFNQDISSWNVSKVENMAYMFAGAESFNQNLNPWNISNVWDMSYMFSGAKNFNQYLDSWNTSNVGKMDHMFEYASKFNGKIDNWDVSGVGDFSYMFYGAAGFNQDLSNWGYMIGEWTKEYEPGEKSVTLENMFTNSPLEKTPPQWYSNMIYDETDDKEEYAFDENTLDGPECEKLSDASEDGFDPGMWYTYRCVFADDVSMESVYKGVLKTIADKVSKELEQNNDLSKQELYEKIKELQNKEENYSFSQDYGITWLEIGAKFIGDSIIINTNEAQGEESYSYIINNSTSDTAVTLSFEYDSGF
;
A
#
# COMPACT_ATOMS: atom_id res chain seq x y z
N MET A 1 24.66 -25.37 -17.63
CA MET A 1 24.17 -26.77 -17.57
C MET A 1 24.44 -27.56 -16.27
N LYS A 2 25.18 -27.08 -15.24
CA LYS A 2 25.23 -27.77 -13.92
C LYS A 2 24.67 -27.01 -12.71
N LYS A 3 24.33 -25.72 -12.81
CA LYS A 3 23.65 -24.96 -11.72
C LYS A 3 22.12 -25.13 -11.68
N SER A 4 21.44 -25.33 -12.82
CA SER A 4 19.96 -25.37 -12.84
C SER A 4 19.33 -26.57 -12.13
N LYS A 5 20.06 -27.67 -11.92
CA LYS A 5 19.53 -28.84 -11.19
C LYS A 5 19.29 -28.59 -9.70
N PHE A 6 19.86 -27.56 -9.08
CA PHE A 6 19.58 -27.28 -7.67
C PHE A 6 18.26 -26.51 -7.51
N LEU A 7 18.08 -25.44 -8.30
CA LEU A 7 16.81 -24.69 -8.34
C LEU A 7 15.64 -25.58 -8.78
N TYR A 8 15.85 -26.45 -9.78
CA TYR A 8 14.83 -27.38 -10.25
C TYR A 8 14.48 -28.48 -9.23
N VAL A 9 15.41 -28.85 -8.32
CA VAL A 9 15.12 -29.77 -7.20
C VAL A 9 14.45 -29.04 -6.04
N PHE A 10 14.78 -27.76 -5.80
CA PHE A 10 14.12 -26.95 -4.77
C PHE A 10 12.67 -26.60 -5.15
N LEU A 11 12.43 -26.18 -6.40
CA LEU A 11 11.08 -26.01 -6.95
C LEU A 11 10.32 -27.34 -7.01
N ILE A 12 10.97 -28.47 -7.29
CA ILE A 12 10.33 -29.79 -7.17
C ILE A 12 10.06 -30.16 -5.71
N LEU A 13 10.86 -29.73 -4.73
CA LEU A 13 10.56 -29.94 -3.31
C LEU A 13 9.36 -29.11 -2.85
N ILE A 14 9.24 -27.86 -3.29
CA ILE A 14 8.08 -27.00 -3.02
C ILE A 14 6.83 -27.57 -3.72
N LEU A 15 6.92 -27.95 -5.00
CA LEU A 15 5.83 -28.68 -5.68
C LEU A 15 5.55 -30.04 -5.03
N ILE A 16 6.52 -30.70 -4.40
CA ILE A 16 6.30 -31.96 -3.67
C ILE A 16 5.61 -31.70 -2.33
N LEU A 17 5.84 -30.58 -1.64
CA LEU A 17 5.05 -30.20 -0.47
C LEU A 17 3.58 -29.99 -0.88
N PHE A 18 3.32 -29.10 -1.85
CA PHE A 18 1.98 -28.84 -2.38
C PHE A 18 1.30 -30.08 -3.01
N THR A 19 2.04 -30.99 -3.66
CA THR A 19 1.46 -32.22 -4.25
C THR A 19 1.50 -33.45 -3.35
N ALA A 20 2.22 -33.45 -2.22
CA ALA A 20 2.19 -34.55 -1.25
C ALA A 20 0.83 -34.62 -0.56
N CYS A 21 0.31 -33.46 -0.13
CA CYS A 21 -1.00 -33.35 0.51
C CYS A 21 -2.13 -33.94 -0.36
N LYS A 22 -2.04 -33.77 -1.69
CA LYS A 22 -3.01 -34.33 -2.65
C LYS A 22 -2.85 -35.83 -2.91
N LYS A 23 -1.66 -36.40 -2.68
CA LYS A 23 -1.27 -37.69 -3.27
C LYS A 23 -1.81 -38.93 -2.58
N ASP A 24 -2.13 -38.84 -1.30
CA ASP A 24 -2.70 -39.97 -0.54
C ASP A 24 -4.23 -39.98 -0.56
N ALA A 25 -4.88 -38.86 -0.94
CA ALA A 25 -6.32 -38.82 -1.23
C ALA A 25 -6.66 -39.54 -2.54
N GLU A 26 -5.90 -39.30 -3.61
CA GLU A 26 -6.14 -39.88 -4.95
C GLU A 26 -5.97 -41.42 -5.03
N ASN A 27 -5.47 -42.07 -3.97
CA ASN A 27 -5.23 -43.52 -3.95
C ASN A 27 -6.47 -44.40 -3.67
N ASN A 28 -7.64 -43.82 -3.36
CA ASN A 28 -8.88 -44.59 -3.09
C ASN A 28 -9.97 -44.50 -4.17
N GLU A 29 -9.92 -43.52 -5.09
CA GLU A 29 -10.86 -43.43 -6.21
C GLU A 29 -10.15 -43.35 -7.56
N VAL A 30 -10.09 -44.51 -8.25
CA VAL A 30 -10.44 -44.71 -9.67
C VAL A 30 -10.21 -46.19 -9.99
N THR A 31 -11.26 -46.98 -9.79
CA THR A 31 -11.42 -48.27 -10.48
C THR A 31 -12.85 -48.29 -11.03
N ALA A 32 -13.01 -48.63 -12.32
CA ALA A 32 -14.18 -48.28 -13.16
C ALA A 32 -14.19 -46.76 -13.55
N ASN A 33 -14.42 -46.35 -14.80
CA ASN A 33 -14.71 -47.10 -16.04
C ASN A 33 -13.94 -46.58 -17.26
N LYS A 34 -13.71 -47.48 -18.23
CA LYS A 34 -13.44 -47.17 -19.64
C LYS A 34 -14.60 -47.70 -20.49
N GLU A 35 -14.93 -47.05 -21.61
CA GLU A 35 -14.64 -47.49 -23.01
C GLU A 35 -15.19 -46.47 -24.05
N ILE A 36 -14.41 -46.03 -25.06
CA ILE A 36 -14.49 -46.33 -26.54
C ILE A 36 -15.95 -46.30 -27.10
N ILE A 37 -16.37 -45.50 -28.11
CA ILE A 37 -15.98 -45.31 -29.55
C ILE A 37 -16.50 -43.91 -30.00
N GLU A 38 -15.98 -43.06 -30.92
CA GLU A 38 -14.87 -42.98 -31.91
C GLU A 38 -15.32 -42.81 -33.40
N ASN A 39 -14.87 -41.72 -34.08
CA ASN A 39 -14.93 -41.42 -35.54
C ASN A 39 -16.34 -41.15 -36.19
N LYS A 40 -16.54 -40.36 -37.27
CA LYS A 40 -15.66 -39.93 -38.40
C LYS A 40 -16.23 -38.76 -39.26
N ASP A 41 -15.44 -38.20 -40.18
CA ASP A 41 -15.79 -37.13 -41.16
C ASP A 41 -16.67 -37.56 -42.37
N ILE A 42 -17.27 -36.58 -43.07
CA ILE A 42 -17.09 -36.28 -44.53
C ILE A 42 -17.97 -35.08 -44.97
N ALA A 43 -17.61 -34.41 -46.08
CA ALA A 43 -18.11 -33.09 -46.49
C ALA A 43 -18.91 -33.06 -47.84
N GLU A 44 -19.28 -31.83 -48.25
CA GLU A 44 -19.79 -31.38 -49.58
C GLU A 44 -21.17 -31.85 -50.08
N ASN A 45 -22.02 -30.88 -50.48
CA ASN A 45 -22.39 -30.68 -51.89
C ASN A 45 -23.10 -29.32 -52.16
N LYS A 46 -23.51 -29.07 -53.43
CA LYS A 46 -23.54 -27.73 -54.04
C LYS A 46 -24.80 -27.41 -54.89
N GLU A 47 -25.11 -26.11 -55.01
CA GLU A 47 -25.71 -25.41 -56.18
C GLU A 47 -27.21 -25.54 -56.60
N VAL A 48 -27.75 -24.38 -57.05
CA VAL A 48 -28.86 -24.12 -58.04
C VAL A 48 -30.26 -24.70 -57.71
N ALA A 49 -31.35 -23.96 -57.42
CA ALA A 49 -31.96 -22.69 -57.91
C ALA A 49 -32.78 -22.77 -59.22
N GLU A 50 -34.00 -22.18 -59.26
CA GLU A 50 -34.67 -21.60 -60.45
C GLU A 50 -36.09 -21.02 -60.14
N ASN A 51 -36.34 -19.75 -60.53
CA ASN A 51 -37.52 -19.24 -61.30
C ASN A 51 -38.97 -19.25 -60.73
N LYS A 52 -39.97 -18.45 -61.18
CA LYS A 52 -40.22 -17.34 -62.17
C LYS A 52 -41.64 -16.76 -61.88
N GLU A 53 -42.19 -15.62 -62.35
CA GLU A 53 -41.84 -14.41 -63.13
C GLU A 53 -42.87 -13.29 -62.74
N VAL A 54 -42.52 -12.04 -62.37
CA VAL A 54 -42.31 -10.81 -63.19
C VAL A 54 -43.57 -10.13 -63.77
N GLN A 55 -43.68 -8.78 -63.61
CA GLN A 55 -44.09 -7.72 -64.59
C GLN A 55 -44.65 -6.45 -63.87
N GLU A 56 -44.46 -5.18 -64.30
CA GLU A 56 -43.43 -4.52 -65.13
C GLU A 56 -43.66 -2.97 -65.16
N ASN A 57 -42.59 -2.14 -65.19
CA ASN A 57 -42.49 -0.79 -65.84
C ASN A 57 -43.40 0.40 -65.37
N GLN A 58 -43.08 1.71 -65.52
CA GLN A 58 -41.87 2.49 -65.92
C GLN A 58 -41.99 4.01 -65.60
N VAL A 59 -40.83 4.71 -65.48
CA VAL A 59 -40.53 6.13 -65.89
C VAL A 59 -41.21 7.35 -65.20
N ILE A 60 -40.45 7.96 -64.26
CA ILE A 60 -39.87 9.34 -64.25
C ILE A 60 -40.74 10.63 -64.47
N SER A 61 -40.49 11.61 -63.58
CA SER A 61 -40.49 13.11 -63.71
C SER A 61 -41.68 14.01 -63.32
N ASP A 62 -41.30 15.03 -62.53
CA ASP A 62 -41.63 16.48 -62.64
C ASP A 62 -42.98 17.12 -62.21
N ASN A 63 -42.89 17.73 -61.01
CA ASN A 63 -43.03 19.18 -60.76
C ASN A 63 -44.41 19.90 -60.64
N LYS A 64 -44.43 20.83 -59.65
CA LYS A 64 -45.19 22.09 -59.52
C LYS A 64 -46.70 22.08 -59.18
N SER A 65 -46.95 22.18 -57.87
CA SER A 65 -47.51 23.37 -57.18
C SER A 65 -48.56 24.28 -57.87
N LEU A 66 -49.64 24.58 -57.14
CA LEU A 66 -50.12 25.91 -56.70
C LEU A 66 -51.50 25.69 -56.01
N ASP A 67 -51.63 25.78 -54.68
CA ASP A 67 -51.64 26.99 -53.83
C ASP A 67 -52.93 27.82 -53.94
N ASN A 68 -53.53 28.15 -52.78
CA ASN A 68 -53.96 29.51 -52.42
C ASN A 68 -54.44 29.58 -50.95
N ASN A 69 -53.68 30.29 -50.10
CA ASN A 69 -54.12 31.32 -49.11
C ASN A 69 -55.28 30.99 -48.10
N THR A 70 -55.30 31.42 -46.84
CA THR A 70 -54.51 32.35 -45.98
C THR A 70 -54.94 32.12 -44.51
N LYS A 71 -54.30 32.59 -43.42
CA LYS A 71 -53.11 33.43 -43.17
C LYS A 71 -52.32 32.75 -42.04
N LYS A 72 -50.98 32.71 -42.11
CA LYS A 72 -50.16 32.72 -40.88
C LYS A 72 -49.82 34.17 -40.55
N GLN A 73 -49.81 34.53 -39.27
CA GLN A 73 -49.41 35.85 -38.83
C GLN A 73 -47.91 36.00 -39.10
N VAL A 74 -47.48 37.09 -39.73
CA VAL A 74 -46.05 37.37 -39.89
C VAL A 74 -45.57 37.89 -38.54
N VAL A 75 -45.08 36.97 -37.72
CA VAL A 75 -44.30 37.31 -36.52
C VAL A 75 -42.98 37.87 -37.02
N GLU A 76 -42.58 39.02 -36.49
CA GLU A 76 -41.29 39.63 -36.80
C GLU A 76 -40.23 38.85 -36.02
N ILE A 77 -39.31 38.19 -36.74
CA ILE A 77 -38.14 37.55 -36.11
C ILE A 77 -37.25 38.67 -35.59
N LEU A 78 -37.26 38.86 -34.27
CA LEU A 78 -36.47 39.87 -33.57
C LEU A 78 -35.09 39.35 -33.20
N TYR A 79 -34.94 38.02 -33.09
CA TYR A 79 -33.73 37.38 -32.61
C TYR A 79 -33.34 36.17 -33.47
N THR A 80 -32.08 36.13 -33.89
CA THR A 80 -31.48 34.99 -34.61
C THR A 80 -30.16 34.63 -33.93
N PRO A 81 -30.20 33.88 -32.81
CA PRO A 81 -28.99 33.48 -32.09
C PRO A 81 -28.10 32.59 -32.98
N LYS A 82 -26.79 32.88 -32.96
CA LYS A 82 -25.76 32.22 -33.75
C LYS A 82 -25.18 30.98 -33.06
N ASN A 83 -25.46 30.83 -31.75
CA ASN A 83 -24.94 29.76 -30.91
C ASN A 83 -25.87 29.49 -29.70
N ARG A 84 -25.64 28.37 -29.02
CA ARG A 84 -26.45 27.87 -27.90
C ARG A 84 -26.48 28.83 -26.68
N TYR A 85 -25.44 29.63 -26.48
CA TYR A 85 -25.36 30.62 -25.38
C TYR A 85 -26.21 31.87 -25.68
N GLU A 86 -26.11 32.44 -26.90
CA GLU A 86 -27.00 33.52 -27.34
C GLU A 86 -28.48 33.10 -27.22
N LEU A 87 -28.81 31.84 -27.52
CA LEU A 87 -30.16 31.31 -27.31
C LEU A 87 -30.52 31.19 -25.81
N LYS A 88 -29.66 30.63 -24.96
CA LYS A 88 -29.93 30.51 -23.51
C LYS A 88 -30.23 31.87 -22.86
N GLU A 89 -29.48 32.92 -23.17
CA GLU A 89 -29.72 34.25 -22.60
C GLU A 89 -31.08 34.83 -23.03
N LEU A 90 -31.51 34.59 -24.28
CA LEU A 90 -32.84 35.00 -24.76
C LEU A 90 -33.98 34.24 -24.07
N LEU A 91 -33.77 32.97 -23.69
CA LEU A 91 -34.80 32.16 -23.03
C LEU A 91 -34.97 32.48 -21.53
N LYS A 92 -33.96 33.09 -20.89
CA LYS A 92 -34.03 33.58 -19.51
C LYS A 92 -35.03 34.74 -19.34
N ASP A 93 -35.19 35.60 -20.35
CA ASP A 93 -36.22 36.66 -20.31
C ASP A 93 -37.59 36.08 -20.67
N GLU A 94 -38.46 35.94 -19.66
CA GLU A 94 -39.84 35.44 -19.83
C GLU A 94 -40.71 36.31 -20.75
N ASN A 95 -40.35 37.59 -20.97
CA ASN A 95 -41.11 38.52 -21.81
C ASN A 95 -40.90 38.29 -23.32
N ILE A 96 -39.83 37.59 -23.72
CA ILE A 96 -39.59 37.25 -25.13
C ILE A 96 -40.53 36.11 -25.53
N LYS A 97 -41.33 36.30 -26.59
CA LYS A 97 -42.15 35.22 -27.16
C LYS A 97 -41.31 34.31 -28.05
N LEU A 98 -41.50 33.00 -27.93
CA LEU A 98 -40.65 32.00 -28.59
C LEU A 98 -40.80 32.01 -30.13
N ASP A 99 -41.95 32.47 -30.64
CA ASP A 99 -42.21 32.66 -32.07
C ASP A 99 -41.40 33.81 -32.71
N THR A 100 -40.77 34.68 -31.92
CA THR A 100 -39.88 35.76 -32.39
C THR A 100 -38.41 35.35 -32.53
N ILE A 101 -38.07 34.09 -32.19
CA ILE A 101 -36.70 33.57 -32.18
C ILE A 101 -36.51 32.56 -33.33
N ASP A 102 -35.56 32.83 -34.23
CA ASP A 102 -35.14 31.89 -35.28
C ASP A 102 -33.95 31.04 -34.78
N VAL A 103 -34.24 29.78 -34.47
CA VAL A 103 -33.26 28.78 -33.99
C VAL A 103 -32.60 27.97 -35.12
N SER A 104 -32.83 28.28 -36.39
CA SER A 104 -32.37 27.44 -37.53
C SER A 104 -30.85 27.29 -37.68
N LEU A 105 -30.07 28.13 -37.01
CA LEU A 105 -28.60 28.04 -36.92
C LEU A 105 -28.10 27.14 -35.76
N ILE A 106 -28.99 26.67 -34.89
CA ILE A 106 -28.64 25.98 -33.64
C ILE A 106 -28.64 24.45 -33.85
N LYS A 107 -27.45 23.84 -33.78
CA LYS A 107 -27.26 22.40 -33.99
C LYS A 107 -27.53 21.52 -32.77
N ASN A 108 -27.57 22.09 -31.57
CA ASN A 108 -27.79 21.40 -30.30
C ASN A 108 -28.77 22.23 -29.44
N LEU A 109 -29.91 21.63 -29.09
CA LEU A 109 -30.96 22.20 -28.22
C LEU A 109 -31.09 21.49 -26.86
N SER A 110 -30.28 20.46 -26.60
CA SER A 110 -30.24 19.75 -25.33
C SER A 110 -30.10 20.69 -24.14
N TYR A 111 -30.88 20.48 -23.09
CA TYR A 111 -30.91 21.28 -21.86
C TYR A 111 -31.01 22.81 -22.08
N ILE A 112 -31.61 23.29 -23.17
CA ILE A 112 -31.68 24.73 -23.46
C ILE A 112 -32.55 25.49 -22.43
N PHE A 113 -33.58 24.84 -21.87
CA PHE A 113 -34.46 25.39 -20.85
C PHE A 113 -34.02 25.08 -19.39
N LYS A 114 -32.99 24.24 -19.17
CA LYS A 114 -32.44 23.93 -17.82
C LYS A 114 -31.98 25.22 -17.16
N GLY A 115 -32.54 25.54 -15.98
CA GLY A 115 -32.24 26.76 -15.22
C GLY A 115 -33.05 28.00 -15.62
N THR A 116 -34.05 27.89 -16.49
CA THR A 116 -35.00 28.99 -16.78
C THR A 116 -36.23 28.91 -15.86
N ASN A 117 -36.74 30.06 -15.41
CA ASN A 117 -37.98 30.14 -14.60
C ASN A 117 -39.28 30.09 -15.43
N ARG A 118 -39.12 30.10 -16.77
CA ARG A 118 -40.16 30.20 -17.79
C ARG A 118 -41.24 29.12 -17.65
N LYS A 119 -42.50 29.57 -17.60
CA LYS A 119 -43.70 28.71 -17.53
C LYS A 119 -44.60 28.81 -18.75
N ASP A 120 -44.34 29.77 -19.64
CA ASP A 120 -45.04 29.94 -20.91
C ASP A 120 -44.11 29.55 -22.09
N PHE A 121 -44.63 28.66 -22.92
CA PHE A 121 -43.98 28.05 -24.08
C PHE A 121 -44.77 28.29 -25.39
N GLU A 122 -45.79 29.15 -25.39
CA GLU A 122 -46.54 29.52 -26.60
C GLU A 122 -45.60 30.08 -27.69
N GLY A 123 -45.71 29.56 -28.91
CA GLY A 123 -44.88 29.95 -30.06
C GLY A 123 -43.71 29.01 -30.33
N ILE A 124 -43.39 28.08 -29.43
CA ILE A 124 -42.32 27.08 -29.66
C ILE A 124 -42.63 26.14 -30.83
N GLU A 125 -43.92 25.97 -31.16
CA GLU A 125 -44.39 25.20 -32.31
C GLU A 125 -44.13 25.87 -33.67
N SER A 126 -43.52 27.07 -33.69
CA SER A 126 -43.00 27.69 -34.91
C SER A 126 -41.49 27.51 -35.12
N TRP A 127 -40.76 26.89 -34.18
CA TRP A 127 -39.33 26.60 -34.35
C TRP A 127 -39.10 25.57 -35.45
N ASN A 128 -38.05 25.78 -36.24
CA ASN A 128 -37.71 24.95 -37.41
C ASN A 128 -36.33 24.33 -37.20
N VAL A 129 -36.30 23.05 -36.82
CA VAL A 129 -35.10 22.33 -36.31
C VAL A 129 -34.53 21.22 -37.24
N PRO A 130 -34.62 21.28 -38.59
CA PRO A 130 -34.22 20.17 -39.47
C PRO A 130 -32.70 19.95 -39.58
N ASN A 131 -31.89 20.80 -38.95
CA ASN A 131 -30.41 20.70 -38.93
C ASN A 131 -29.86 20.39 -37.52
N THR A 132 -30.73 20.05 -36.57
CA THR A 132 -30.41 19.98 -35.14
C THR A 132 -30.21 18.53 -34.72
N VAL A 133 -28.93 18.13 -34.64
CA VAL A 133 -28.45 16.75 -34.41
C VAL A 133 -28.70 16.29 -32.96
N LEU A 134 -28.65 17.22 -31.99
CA LEU A 134 -28.83 16.91 -30.57
C LEU A 134 -30.03 17.66 -30.00
N GLN A 135 -31.08 16.92 -29.64
CA GLN A 135 -32.31 17.43 -29.05
C GLN A 135 -32.71 16.72 -27.75
N TYR A 136 -32.00 15.64 -27.37
CA TYR A 136 -32.26 14.92 -26.12
C TYR A 136 -32.19 15.88 -24.92
N ASN A 137 -33.13 15.74 -23.99
CA ASN A 137 -33.24 16.56 -22.78
C ASN A 137 -33.40 18.07 -23.02
N THR A 138 -33.87 18.52 -24.20
CA THR A 138 -34.25 19.94 -24.46
C THR A 138 -35.17 20.47 -23.36
N PHE A 139 -36.12 19.64 -22.90
CA PHE A 139 -37.16 19.96 -21.92
C PHE A 139 -36.95 19.34 -20.53
N LYS A 140 -35.80 18.70 -20.24
CA LYS A 140 -35.55 18.01 -18.95
C LYS A 140 -35.54 19.01 -17.79
N GLY A 141 -36.37 18.78 -16.79
CA GLY A 141 -36.65 19.71 -15.67
C GLY A 141 -37.66 20.82 -15.96
N THR A 142 -38.55 20.68 -16.97
CA THR A 142 -39.55 21.72 -17.33
C THR A 142 -41.00 21.24 -17.21
N PRO A 143 -42.00 22.14 -17.06
CA PRO A 143 -43.41 21.76 -16.98
C PRO A 143 -43.99 21.01 -18.18
N ILE A 144 -43.29 20.98 -19.32
CA ILE A 144 -43.71 20.31 -20.56
C ILE A 144 -42.87 19.05 -20.90
N GLU A 145 -41.97 18.64 -20.00
CA GLU A 145 -41.11 17.45 -20.17
C GLU A 145 -41.88 16.17 -20.54
N ASN A 146 -43.02 15.95 -19.89
CA ASN A 146 -43.88 14.78 -20.10
C ASN A 146 -44.90 14.95 -21.25
N ASN A 147 -44.88 16.08 -21.96
CA ASN A 147 -45.73 16.35 -23.13
C ASN A 147 -45.09 17.42 -24.04
N PRO A 148 -43.94 17.13 -24.67
CA PRO A 148 -43.22 18.08 -25.52
C PRO A 148 -43.90 18.26 -26.90
N PRO A 149 -43.51 19.27 -27.69
CA PRO A 149 -44.01 19.46 -29.06
C PRO A 149 -43.73 18.24 -29.95
N SER A 150 -44.61 17.94 -30.92
CA SER A 150 -44.51 16.70 -31.72
C SER A 150 -43.15 16.49 -32.40
N TRP A 151 -42.54 17.59 -32.88
CA TRP A 151 -41.24 17.57 -33.56
C TRP A 151 -40.09 17.03 -32.68
N TYR A 152 -40.25 17.00 -31.35
CA TYR A 152 -39.26 16.49 -30.41
C TYR A 152 -38.96 15.00 -30.59
N TYR A 153 -39.91 14.23 -31.13
CA TYR A 153 -39.76 12.79 -31.39
C TYR A 153 -39.56 12.45 -32.88
N ASP A 154 -39.71 13.41 -33.79
CA ASP A 154 -39.71 13.16 -35.25
C ASP A 154 -38.28 12.94 -35.82
N ASN A 155 -37.23 13.31 -35.09
CA ASN A 155 -35.83 13.12 -35.50
C ASN A 155 -35.19 11.88 -34.85
N GLN A 156 -35.46 10.70 -35.40
CA GLN A 156 -34.57 9.54 -35.23
C GLN A 156 -33.20 9.82 -35.86
N PRO A 157 -32.09 9.27 -35.33
CA PRO A 157 -30.78 9.43 -35.96
C PRO A 157 -30.73 8.77 -37.35
N GLU A 158 -30.00 9.38 -38.27
CA GLU A 158 -29.83 8.83 -39.62
C GLU A 158 -28.94 7.58 -39.55
N ILE A 159 -29.47 6.40 -39.90
CA ILE A 159 -28.67 5.18 -39.96
C ILE A 159 -27.73 5.26 -41.16
N LEU A 160 -26.45 5.48 -40.88
CA LEU A 160 -25.38 5.57 -41.88
C LEU A 160 -24.61 4.24 -42.01
N TYR A 161 -24.63 3.41 -40.97
CA TYR A 161 -23.87 2.18 -40.88
C TYR A 161 -24.75 1.01 -40.43
N THR A 162 -24.44 -0.19 -40.92
CA THR A 162 -25.20 -1.40 -40.62
C THR A 162 -24.26 -2.61 -40.66
N PRO A 163 -23.38 -2.78 -39.65
CA PRO A 163 -22.40 -3.86 -39.62
C PRO A 163 -23.09 -5.23 -39.67
N ALA A 164 -22.56 -6.14 -40.46
CA ALA A 164 -23.10 -7.49 -40.64
C ALA A 164 -22.63 -8.47 -39.55
N ASN A 165 -21.64 -8.08 -38.72
CA ASN A 165 -21.00 -8.90 -37.71
C ASN A 165 -20.23 -8.03 -36.69
N LYS A 166 -19.75 -8.66 -35.62
CA LYS A 166 -19.03 -8.00 -34.52
C LYS A 166 -17.71 -7.35 -34.95
N ASP A 167 -16.93 -8.00 -35.80
CA ASP A 167 -15.63 -7.48 -36.24
C ASP A 167 -15.80 -6.21 -37.08
N GLU A 168 -16.86 -6.14 -37.90
CA GLU A 168 -17.23 -4.95 -38.66
C GLU A 168 -17.70 -3.80 -37.74
N LEU A 169 -18.44 -4.10 -36.66
CA LEU A 169 -18.81 -3.12 -35.62
C LEU A 169 -17.58 -2.61 -34.87
N ILE A 170 -16.65 -3.49 -34.51
CA ILE A 170 -15.38 -3.18 -33.84
C ILE A 170 -14.54 -2.23 -34.70
N ASN A 171 -14.25 -2.59 -35.96
CA ASN A 171 -13.46 -1.75 -36.86
C ASN A 171 -14.15 -0.40 -37.09
N LEU A 172 -15.48 -0.40 -37.29
CA LEU A 172 -16.26 0.82 -37.46
C LEU A 172 -16.14 1.79 -36.26
N ILE A 173 -16.13 1.27 -35.04
CA ILE A 173 -15.99 2.06 -33.81
C ILE A 173 -14.56 2.58 -33.63
N TYR A 174 -13.54 1.74 -33.82
CA TYR A 174 -12.14 2.14 -33.55
C TYR A 174 -11.45 2.88 -34.69
N ASP A 175 -11.87 2.71 -35.96
CA ASP A 175 -11.31 3.44 -37.10
C ASP A 175 -11.88 4.88 -37.25
N ASN A 176 -12.82 5.31 -36.38
CA ASN A 176 -13.54 6.58 -36.50
C ASN A 176 -13.65 7.33 -35.16
N ASP A 177 -12.65 8.17 -34.84
CA ASP A 177 -12.54 8.97 -33.60
C ASP A 177 -13.77 9.83 -33.20
N ASN A 178 -14.76 10.00 -34.08
CA ASN A 178 -15.92 10.88 -33.93
C ASN A 178 -17.26 10.20 -34.35
N ILE A 179 -17.36 8.88 -34.31
CA ILE A 179 -18.58 8.17 -34.71
C ILE A 179 -19.70 8.25 -33.66
N TYR A 180 -20.81 8.89 -34.00
CA TYR A 180 -22.01 8.91 -33.16
C TYR A 180 -22.72 7.54 -33.21
N LEU A 181 -22.88 6.87 -32.07
CA LEU A 181 -23.29 5.47 -32.01
C LEU A 181 -24.70 5.22 -32.54
N GLY A 182 -25.58 6.22 -32.46
CA GLY A 182 -26.94 6.14 -32.99
C GLY A 182 -27.01 6.16 -34.53
N ASN A 183 -25.91 6.38 -35.24
CA ASN A 183 -25.85 6.18 -36.69
C ASN A 183 -25.64 4.70 -37.09
N ILE A 184 -25.52 3.78 -36.12
CA ILE A 184 -25.17 2.37 -36.32
C ILE A 184 -26.38 1.47 -36.03
N ASP A 185 -26.90 0.78 -37.05
CA ASP A 185 -27.91 -0.28 -36.88
C ASP A 185 -27.25 -1.58 -36.40
N VAL A 186 -27.37 -1.88 -35.11
CA VAL A 186 -26.90 -3.12 -34.48
C VAL A 186 -27.96 -4.24 -34.43
N SER A 187 -29.17 -4.06 -34.97
CA SER A 187 -30.29 -5.03 -34.86
C SER A 187 -30.00 -6.44 -35.39
N LYS A 188 -28.95 -6.59 -36.20
CA LYS A 188 -28.47 -7.85 -36.78
C LYS A 188 -27.36 -8.52 -35.98
N ILE A 189 -26.78 -7.81 -35.00
CA ILE A 189 -25.68 -8.29 -34.18
C ILE A 189 -26.23 -9.23 -33.10
N THR A 190 -25.69 -10.45 -33.04
CA THR A 190 -26.07 -11.47 -32.05
C THR A 190 -25.01 -11.66 -30.96
N ASP A 191 -23.83 -11.05 -31.14
CA ASP A 191 -22.69 -11.12 -30.24
C ASP A 191 -22.04 -9.74 -30.13
N LEU A 192 -22.03 -9.17 -28.92
CA LEU A 192 -21.34 -7.93 -28.54
C LEU A 192 -20.14 -8.19 -27.61
N SER A 193 -19.75 -9.46 -27.41
CA SER A 193 -18.68 -9.78 -26.45
C SER A 193 -17.34 -9.16 -26.82
N GLU A 194 -16.64 -8.64 -25.81
CA GLU A 194 -15.36 -7.93 -25.95
C GLU A 194 -15.39 -6.62 -26.77
N VAL A 195 -16.58 -6.12 -27.15
CA VAL A 195 -16.72 -4.76 -27.69
C VAL A 195 -16.61 -3.76 -26.53
N LYS A 196 -15.61 -2.87 -26.58
CA LYS A 196 -15.50 -1.70 -25.69
C LYS A 196 -15.89 -0.43 -26.47
N LEU A 197 -16.78 0.37 -25.91
CA LEU A 197 -17.16 1.66 -26.48
C LEU A 197 -16.19 2.77 -26.03
N PRO A 198 -15.78 3.70 -26.91
CA PRO A 198 -14.93 4.83 -26.54
C PRO A 198 -15.62 5.79 -25.56
N CYS A 199 -14.86 6.30 -24.59
CA CYS A 199 -15.36 7.21 -23.56
C CYS A 199 -15.67 8.63 -24.07
N ASN A 200 -15.31 8.93 -25.33
CA ASN A 200 -15.21 10.28 -25.95
C ASN A 200 -16.54 11.03 -26.15
N GLY A 201 -17.48 11.00 -25.21
CA GLY A 201 -18.79 11.67 -25.29
C GLY A 201 -19.74 11.07 -26.33
N LEU A 202 -19.57 9.78 -26.66
CA LEU A 202 -20.33 9.11 -27.71
C LEU A 202 -21.76 8.74 -27.26
N SER A 203 -22.67 9.71 -27.30
CA SER A 203 -24.11 9.47 -27.22
C SER A 203 -24.63 8.62 -28.40
N GLY A 204 -25.78 7.97 -28.22
CA GLY A 204 -26.51 7.27 -29.27
C GLY A 204 -26.62 5.75 -29.11
N ILE A 205 -26.04 5.16 -28.06
CA ILE A 205 -26.33 3.75 -27.69
C ILE A 205 -27.80 3.58 -27.28
N GLU A 206 -28.47 4.66 -26.84
CA GLU A 206 -29.89 4.70 -26.51
C GLU A 206 -30.85 4.51 -27.71
N TYR A 207 -30.31 4.29 -28.91
CA TYR A 207 -31.04 3.89 -30.12
C TYR A 207 -30.70 2.45 -30.58
N TRP A 208 -29.89 1.70 -29.83
CA TRP A 208 -29.44 0.35 -30.21
C TRP A 208 -30.50 -0.72 -29.91
N ASP A 209 -31.07 -1.31 -30.97
CA ASP A 209 -31.85 -2.55 -30.86
C ASP A 209 -30.93 -3.75 -30.58
N VAL A 210 -30.66 -3.99 -29.29
CA VAL A 210 -29.92 -5.16 -28.83
C VAL A 210 -30.80 -6.40 -28.63
N SER A 211 -32.08 -6.38 -29.03
CA SER A 211 -33.03 -7.46 -28.74
C SER A 211 -32.60 -8.81 -29.32
N ASN A 212 -31.72 -8.85 -30.32
CA ASN A 212 -31.19 -10.07 -30.94
C ASN A 212 -29.84 -10.54 -30.37
N VAL A 213 -29.26 -9.83 -29.41
CA VAL A 213 -27.97 -10.18 -28.79
C VAL A 213 -28.14 -11.35 -27.82
N GLU A 214 -27.37 -12.42 -28.04
CA GLU A 214 -27.29 -13.57 -27.13
C GLU A 214 -26.06 -13.52 -26.21
N ASN A 215 -25.08 -12.67 -26.51
CA ASN A 215 -23.80 -12.59 -25.80
C ASN A 215 -23.34 -11.14 -25.61
N MET A 216 -23.19 -10.71 -24.35
CA MET A 216 -22.65 -9.41 -23.94
C MET A 216 -21.41 -9.58 -23.03
N TYR A 217 -20.75 -10.75 -23.08
CA TYR A 217 -19.60 -11.04 -22.22
C TYR A 217 -18.46 -10.03 -22.43
N LYS A 218 -18.12 -9.26 -21.39
CA LYS A 218 -17.13 -8.17 -21.46
C LYS A 218 -17.46 -7.11 -22.55
N PHE A 219 -18.74 -6.90 -22.85
CA PHE A 219 -19.19 -5.65 -23.45
C PHE A 219 -18.96 -4.54 -22.41
N THR A 220 -18.33 -3.42 -22.77
CA THR A 220 -17.95 -2.35 -21.82
C THR A 220 -18.13 -0.97 -22.42
N PHE A 221 -18.44 0.03 -21.60
CA PHE A 221 -18.75 1.39 -22.01
C PHE A 221 -18.57 2.33 -20.82
N CYS A 222 -18.03 3.51 -21.06
CA CYS A 222 -17.64 4.44 -19.99
C CYS A 222 -18.83 5.35 -19.59
N ASN A 223 -18.82 5.78 -18.32
CA ASN A 223 -19.81 6.67 -17.69
C ASN A 223 -21.22 6.06 -17.46
N ASN A 224 -22.02 6.73 -16.61
CA ASN A 224 -23.39 6.36 -16.26
C ASN A 224 -24.40 6.63 -17.40
N VAL A 225 -24.29 5.88 -18.49
CA VAL A 225 -25.22 5.96 -19.63
C VAL A 225 -26.57 5.34 -19.26
N GLU A 226 -27.69 5.96 -19.67
CA GLU A 226 -29.08 5.56 -19.35
C GLU A 226 -29.54 4.26 -20.09
N ILE A 227 -28.85 3.13 -19.87
CA ILE A 227 -29.00 1.83 -20.57
C ILE A 227 -30.17 0.94 -20.12
N GLY A 228 -30.92 1.31 -19.08
CA GLY A 228 -31.99 0.48 -18.50
C GLY A 228 -33.09 0.06 -19.50
N HIS A 229 -33.25 0.80 -20.59
CA HIS A 229 -34.21 0.55 -21.67
C HIS A 229 -33.82 -0.57 -22.65
N LEU A 230 -32.59 -1.10 -22.59
CA LEU A 230 -32.09 -2.11 -23.54
C LEU A 230 -32.77 -3.48 -23.35
N ASP A 231 -33.28 -4.07 -24.43
CA ASP A 231 -33.90 -5.41 -24.39
C ASP A 231 -32.84 -6.52 -24.32
N VAL A 232 -32.34 -6.78 -23.11
CA VAL A 232 -31.41 -7.88 -22.82
C VAL A 232 -32.07 -9.27 -22.80
N SER A 233 -33.35 -9.41 -23.18
CA SER A 233 -34.12 -10.64 -22.91
C SER A 233 -33.65 -11.91 -23.64
N LYS A 234 -32.81 -11.80 -24.67
CA LYS A 234 -32.16 -12.94 -25.35
C LYS A 234 -30.75 -13.26 -24.83
N VAL A 235 -30.16 -12.43 -23.98
CA VAL A 235 -28.77 -12.57 -23.52
C VAL A 235 -28.59 -13.80 -22.63
N LYS A 236 -27.53 -14.57 -22.90
CA LYS A 236 -27.15 -15.81 -22.20
C LYS A 236 -25.86 -15.64 -21.41
N TYR A 237 -24.97 -14.74 -21.83
CA TYR A 237 -23.67 -14.49 -21.21
C TYR A 237 -23.53 -12.99 -20.94
N MET A 238 -23.34 -12.62 -19.67
CA MET A 238 -23.37 -11.24 -19.17
C MET A 238 -22.22 -10.94 -18.18
N GLY A 239 -21.23 -11.83 -18.09
CA GLY A 239 -20.07 -11.62 -17.22
C GLY A 239 -19.17 -10.47 -17.69
N TYR A 240 -18.53 -9.78 -16.75
CA TYR A 240 -17.71 -8.57 -16.95
C TYR A 240 -18.40 -7.38 -17.63
N LEU A 241 -19.72 -7.23 -17.55
CA LEU A 241 -20.46 -6.13 -18.20
C LEU A 241 -20.18 -4.74 -17.59
N PHE A 242 -19.98 -4.69 -16.27
CA PHE A 242 -19.65 -3.49 -15.48
C PHE A 242 -18.36 -3.70 -14.67
N ALA A 243 -17.44 -4.52 -15.19
CA ALA A 243 -16.20 -4.82 -14.49
C ALA A 243 -15.20 -3.66 -14.59
N TYR A 244 -14.73 -3.21 -13.44
CA TYR A 244 -13.81 -2.08 -13.22
C TYR A 244 -14.40 -0.72 -13.63
N GLU A 245 -15.72 -0.56 -13.46
CA GLU A 245 -16.46 0.69 -13.66
C GLU A 245 -16.85 1.27 -12.27
N PRO A 246 -15.93 1.87 -11.49
CA PRO A 246 -16.13 2.17 -10.06
C PRO A 246 -17.27 3.16 -9.78
N ASN A 247 -17.57 4.01 -10.76
CA ASN A 247 -18.62 5.02 -10.70
C ASN A 247 -19.98 4.52 -11.22
N PHE A 248 -20.09 3.28 -11.70
CA PHE A 248 -21.34 2.76 -12.25
C PHE A 248 -22.40 2.56 -11.17
N ASN A 249 -23.54 3.23 -11.32
CA ASN A 249 -24.74 3.04 -10.51
C ASN A 249 -26.02 3.33 -11.32
N GLY A 250 -26.01 2.99 -12.63
CA GLY A 250 -27.13 3.23 -13.55
C GLY A 250 -28.29 2.24 -13.34
N ASP A 251 -29.52 2.71 -13.51
CA ASP A 251 -30.73 1.88 -13.33
C ASP A 251 -30.83 0.80 -14.42
N ILE A 252 -30.94 -0.45 -13.95
CA ILE A 252 -31.06 -1.68 -14.71
C ILE A 252 -32.14 -2.62 -14.10
N SER A 253 -33.03 -2.06 -13.26
CA SER A 253 -34.06 -2.81 -12.52
C SER A 253 -35.05 -3.53 -13.45
N ASP A 254 -35.45 -2.90 -14.55
CA ASP A 254 -36.37 -3.43 -15.57
C ASP A 254 -35.76 -4.55 -16.47
N TRP A 255 -34.48 -4.88 -16.32
CA TRP A 255 -33.80 -5.86 -17.20
C TRP A 255 -34.31 -7.30 -17.04
N ASN A 256 -34.80 -7.88 -18.14
CA ASN A 256 -35.23 -9.27 -18.20
C ASN A 256 -34.05 -10.25 -18.35
N VAL A 257 -33.29 -10.48 -17.28
CA VAL A 257 -32.14 -11.40 -17.24
C VAL A 257 -32.51 -12.90 -17.27
N SER A 258 -33.77 -13.27 -17.53
CA SER A 258 -34.27 -14.65 -17.32
C SER A 258 -33.66 -15.73 -18.23
N ASN A 259 -32.98 -15.36 -19.32
CA ASN A 259 -32.24 -16.30 -20.18
C ASN A 259 -30.73 -16.37 -19.88
N VAL A 260 -30.22 -15.55 -18.96
CA VAL A 260 -28.78 -15.49 -18.61
C VAL A 260 -28.35 -16.77 -17.89
N GLN A 261 -27.16 -17.25 -18.25
CA GLN A 261 -26.55 -18.50 -17.77
C GLN A 261 -25.21 -18.25 -17.06
N GLU A 262 -24.56 -17.11 -17.30
CA GLU A 262 -23.28 -16.73 -16.69
C GLU A 262 -23.21 -15.21 -16.40
N MET A 263 -22.97 -14.86 -15.12
CA MET A 263 -22.87 -13.50 -14.58
C MET A 263 -21.54 -13.26 -13.83
N LYS A 264 -20.50 -14.06 -14.10
CA LYS A 264 -19.20 -13.93 -13.42
C LYS A 264 -18.63 -12.51 -13.56
N ASN A 265 -18.13 -11.94 -12.47
CA ASN A 265 -17.52 -10.61 -12.44
C ASN A 265 -18.40 -9.48 -13.02
N MET A 266 -19.73 -9.61 -13.00
CA MET A 266 -20.63 -8.65 -13.66
C MET A 266 -20.48 -7.22 -13.12
N PHE A 267 -20.30 -7.04 -11.81
CA PHE A 267 -20.07 -5.77 -11.13
C PHE A 267 -18.73 -5.76 -10.36
N ASN A 268 -17.74 -6.54 -10.82
CA ASN A 268 -16.43 -6.60 -10.17
C ASN A 268 -15.76 -5.21 -10.21
N GLY A 269 -15.40 -4.63 -9.06
CA GLY A 269 -14.82 -3.29 -8.95
C GLY A 269 -15.83 -2.15 -9.13
N ALA A 270 -17.13 -2.41 -9.24
CA ALA A 270 -18.17 -1.37 -9.34
C ALA A 270 -18.49 -0.78 -7.96
N VAL A 271 -17.52 -0.07 -7.37
CA VAL A 271 -17.53 0.44 -5.99
C VAL A 271 -18.83 1.15 -5.60
N SER A 272 -19.41 1.93 -6.52
CA SER A 272 -20.62 2.74 -6.31
C SER A 272 -21.94 2.00 -6.56
N PHE A 273 -21.91 0.76 -7.07
CA PHE A 273 -23.12 0.07 -7.53
C PHE A 273 -24.01 -0.38 -6.36
N ASN A 274 -25.26 0.10 -6.35
CA ASN A 274 -26.24 -0.23 -5.32
C ASN A 274 -27.70 -0.15 -5.81
N GLN A 275 -27.97 -0.44 -7.09
CA GLN A 275 -29.33 -0.41 -7.65
C GLN A 275 -30.16 -1.66 -7.33
N ASP A 276 -31.49 -1.48 -7.22
CA ASP A 276 -32.43 -2.57 -6.92
C ASP A 276 -32.50 -3.59 -8.08
N ILE A 277 -32.01 -4.79 -7.81
CA ILE A 277 -32.03 -5.97 -8.68
C ILE A 277 -32.80 -7.13 -8.03
N SER A 278 -33.60 -6.87 -6.98
CA SER A 278 -34.36 -7.87 -6.22
C SER A 278 -35.35 -8.66 -7.08
N HIS A 279 -35.83 -8.06 -8.18
CA HIS A 279 -36.82 -8.63 -9.10
C HIS A 279 -36.20 -9.50 -10.21
N TRP A 280 -34.86 -9.57 -10.33
CA TRP A 280 -34.18 -10.32 -11.38
C TRP A 280 -34.38 -11.84 -11.25
N ASN A 281 -34.84 -12.48 -12.33
CA ASN A 281 -34.98 -13.93 -12.39
C ASN A 281 -33.65 -14.61 -12.80
N VAL A 282 -32.76 -14.83 -11.83
CA VAL A 282 -31.46 -15.49 -12.03
C VAL A 282 -31.54 -17.03 -12.16
N SER A 283 -32.72 -17.64 -12.31
CA SER A 283 -32.89 -19.10 -12.15
C SER A 283 -32.16 -19.99 -13.17
N ASN A 284 -31.64 -19.43 -14.26
CA ASN A 284 -30.86 -20.16 -15.27
C ASN A 284 -29.34 -19.96 -15.13
N VAL A 285 -28.90 -19.10 -14.21
CA VAL A 285 -27.47 -18.80 -14.00
C VAL A 285 -26.78 -19.97 -13.31
N LYS A 286 -25.61 -20.33 -13.84
CA LYS A 286 -24.73 -21.40 -13.34
C LYS A 286 -23.46 -20.89 -12.65
N ASN A 287 -23.02 -19.68 -13.00
CA ASN A 287 -21.78 -19.10 -12.51
C ASN A 287 -21.99 -17.63 -12.12
N MET A 288 -21.75 -17.34 -10.84
CA MET A 288 -21.81 -16.01 -10.22
C MET A 288 -20.46 -15.61 -9.60
N SER A 289 -19.36 -16.28 -9.97
CA SER A 289 -18.05 -16.02 -9.36
C SER A 289 -17.61 -14.57 -9.53
N GLY A 290 -17.28 -13.90 -8.42
CA GLY A 290 -16.88 -12.48 -8.39
C GLY A 290 -17.98 -11.48 -8.76
N MET A 291 -19.27 -11.87 -8.79
CA MET A 291 -20.35 -11.03 -9.31
C MET A 291 -20.42 -9.63 -8.69
N PHE A 292 -20.14 -9.50 -7.38
CA PHE A 292 -20.07 -8.22 -6.64
C PHE A 292 -18.70 -8.02 -5.96
N GLN A 293 -17.64 -8.63 -6.50
CA GLN A 293 -16.27 -8.46 -6.00
C GLN A 293 -15.90 -6.96 -6.01
N GLY A 294 -15.41 -6.39 -4.91
CA GLY A 294 -15.08 -4.96 -4.79
C GLY A 294 -16.25 -3.97 -4.93
N ALA A 295 -17.51 -4.44 -4.98
CA ALA A 295 -18.69 -3.57 -5.06
C ALA A 295 -19.05 -3.03 -3.65
N ALA A 296 -18.16 -2.22 -3.09
CA ALA A 296 -18.17 -1.86 -1.66
C ALA A 296 -19.47 -1.22 -1.15
N SER A 297 -20.22 -0.51 -2.02
CA SER A 297 -21.52 0.09 -1.68
C SER A 297 -22.72 -0.86 -1.76
N PHE A 298 -22.57 -2.05 -2.36
CA PHE A 298 -23.71 -2.92 -2.69
C PHE A 298 -24.35 -3.54 -1.45
N ASN A 299 -25.65 -3.29 -1.25
CA ASN A 299 -26.39 -3.78 -0.07
C ASN A 299 -27.89 -3.98 -0.34
N GLN A 300 -28.29 -4.44 -1.53
CA GLN A 300 -29.70 -4.63 -1.92
C GLN A 300 -30.26 -6.02 -1.62
N ASP A 301 -31.57 -6.11 -1.35
CA ASP A 301 -32.27 -7.36 -1.01
C ASP A 301 -32.33 -8.32 -2.21
N ILE A 302 -31.47 -9.34 -2.17
CA ILE A 302 -31.40 -10.45 -3.13
C ILE A 302 -31.88 -11.78 -2.53
N ASN A 303 -32.58 -11.78 -1.39
CA ASN A 303 -33.06 -12.99 -0.70
C ASN A 303 -34.03 -13.80 -1.59
N ASN A 304 -34.78 -13.11 -2.44
CA ASN A 304 -35.78 -13.70 -3.34
C ASN A 304 -35.16 -14.41 -4.57
N TRP A 305 -33.85 -14.34 -4.79
CA TRP A 305 -33.18 -14.95 -5.95
C TRP A 305 -33.15 -16.48 -5.89
N ASN A 306 -33.59 -17.13 -6.97
CA ASN A 306 -33.49 -18.59 -7.11
C ASN A 306 -32.10 -19.02 -7.63
N VAL A 307 -31.13 -19.14 -6.73
CA VAL A 307 -29.76 -19.57 -7.06
C VAL A 307 -29.58 -21.09 -7.23
N SER A 308 -30.66 -21.89 -7.31
CA SER A 308 -30.56 -23.36 -7.21
C SER A 308 -29.79 -24.07 -8.34
N ASN A 309 -29.47 -23.38 -9.43
CA ASN A 309 -28.70 -23.91 -10.56
C ASN A 309 -27.24 -23.42 -10.58
N VAL A 310 -26.83 -22.59 -9.62
CA VAL A 310 -25.46 -22.08 -9.50
C VAL A 310 -24.53 -23.19 -9.01
N GLU A 311 -23.43 -23.40 -9.73
CA GLU A 311 -22.38 -24.38 -9.43
C GLU A 311 -21.12 -23.72 -8.83
N ASN A 312 -20.92 -22.41 -9.02
CA ASN A 312 -19.79 -21.64 -8.50
C ASN A 312 -20.21 -20.25 -7.96
N MET A 313 -19.78 -19.93 -6.73
CA MET A 313 -19.96 -18.65 -6.03
C MET A 313 -18.64 -18.06 -5.48
N SER A 314 -17.48 -18.54 -5.96
CA SER A 314 -16.18 -18.03 -5.47
C SER A 314 -16.05 -16.51 -5.68
N TYR A 315 -15.44 -15.79 -4.73
CA TYR A 315 -15.29 -14.32 -4.72
C TYR A 315 -16.60 -13.50 -4.78
N MET A 316 -17.80 -14.11 -4.69
CA MET A 316 -19.06 -13.45 -5.09
C MET A 316 -19.34 -12.10 -4.38
N PHE A 317 -18.98 -11.98 -3.10
CA PHE A 317 -19.07 -10.74 -2.30
C PHE A 317 -17.72 -10.36 -1.67
N GLU A 318 -16.59 -10.75 -2.29
CA GLU A 318 -15.28 -10.31 -1.81
C GLU A 318 -15.19 -8.78 -1.88
N GLY A 319 -14.74 -8.09 -0.83
CA GLY A 319 -14.65 -6.63 -0.80
C GLY A 319 -15.99 -5.88 -0.92
N ALA A 320 -17.13 -6.57 -0.78
CA ALA A 320 -18.44 -5.93 -0.71
C ALA A 320 -18.69 -5.40 0.72
N GLU A 321 -17.91 -4.40 1.12
CA GLU A 321 -17.79 -3.93 2.52
C GLU A 321 -19.12 -3.63 3.21
N SER A 322 -20.09 -3.05 2.49
CA SER A 322 -21.43 -2.70 3.00
C SER A 322 -22.43 -3.87 3.02
N PHE A 323 -22.14 -4.98 2.34
CA PHE A 323 -23.13 -6.04 2.10
C PHE A 323 -23.52 -6.77 3.38
N ASN A 324 -24.80 -6.71 3.75
CA ASN A 324 -25.32 -7.34 4.97
C ASN A 324 -26.79 -7.77 4.86
N GLN A 325 -27.23 -8.21 3.67
CA GLN A 325 -28.61 -8.65 3.43
C GLN A 325 -28.81 -10.14 3.69
N ASP A 326 -30.02 -10.52 4.12
CA ASP A 326 -30.36 -11.92 4.36
C ASP A 326 -30.35 -12.72 3.06
N ILE A 327 -29.49 -13.72 3.00
CA ILE A 327 -29.39 -14.72 1.92
C ILE A 327 -29.54 -16.15 2.49
N GLY A 328 -30.00 -16.29 3.73
CA GLY A 328 -30.15 -17.57 4.42
C GLY A 328 -31.21 -18.48 3.79
N SER A 329 -32.11 -17.95 2.95
CA SER A 329 -33.11 -18.75 2.21
C SER A 329 -32.56 -19.45 0.96
N TRP A 330 -31.37 -19.06 0.48
CA TRP A 330 -30.79 -19.52 -0.78
C TRP A 330 -30.52 -21.03 -0.81
N ASN A 331 -30.95 -21.69 -1.88
CA ASN A 331 -30.65 -23.10 -2.10
C ASN A 331 -29.28 -23.28 -2.78
N VAL A 332 -28.22 -23.31 -1.97
CA VAL A 332 -26.83 -23.53 -2.43
C VAL A 332 -26.48 -25.00 -2.72
N SER A 333 -27.45 -25.92 -2.81
CA SER A 333 -27.17 -27.38 -2.83
C SER A 333 -26.32 -27.91 -3.99
N ASN A 334 -26.13 -27.11 -5.06
CA ASN A 334 -25.35 -27.48 -6.25
C ASN A 334 -24.00 -26.75 -6.33
N VAL A 335 -23.71 -25.83 -5.41
CA VAL A 335 -22.46 -25.06 -5.37
C VAL A 335 -21.32 -25.98 -4.91
N LYS A 336 -20.19 -25.92 -5.63
CA LYS A 336 -18.98 -26.71 -5.37
C LYS A 336 -17.85 -25.88 -4.78
N ASN A 337 -17.75 -24.62 -5.18
CA ASN A 337 -16.71 -23.70 -4.73
C ASN A 337 -17.34 -22.44 -4.11
N MET A 338 -16.91 -22.13 -2.88
CA MET A 338 -17.27 -20.94 -2.10
C MET A 338 -16.03 -20.18 -1.61
N SER A 339 -14.85 -20.41 -2.20
CA SER A 339 -13.63 -19.74 -1.76
C SER A 339 -13.74 -18.23 -1.95
N PHE A 340 -13.17 -17.47 -1.01
CA PHE A 340 -13.25 -16.00 -0.94
C PHE A 340 -14.68 -15.40 -0.93
N MET A 341 -15.76 -16.20 -0.77
CA MET A 341 -17.13 -15.72 -1.05
C MET A 341 -17.55 -14.47 -0.27
N PHE A 342 -17.06 -14.29 0.97
CA PHE A 342 -17.27 -13.10 1.81
C PHE A 342 -15.94 -12.49 2.29
N ALA A 343 -14.85 -12.70 1.56
CA ALA A 343 -13.54 -12.16 1.94
C ALA A 343 -13.59 -10.61 1.97
N GLY A 344 -13.20 -9.96 3.06
CA GLY A 344 -13.30 -8.50 3.20
C GLY A 344 -14.74 -7.95 3.23
N ALA A 345 -15.78 -8.79 3.36
CA ALA A 345 -17.17 -8.32 3.53
C ALA A 345 -17.39 -7.82 4.98
N VAL A 346 -16.76 -6.68 5.32
CA VAL A 346 -16.60 -6.16 6.69
C VAL A 346 -17.90 -6.11 7.49
N SER A 347 -19.01 -5.71 6.87
CA SER A 347 -20.33 -5.59 7.52
C SER A 347 -21.13 -6.89 7.63
N PHE A 348 -20.74 -7.95 6.90
CA PHE A 348 -21.60 -9.13 6.71
C PHE A 348 -21.76 -9.95 8.00
N ASN A 349 -23.00 -10.16 8.44
CA ASN A 349 -23.30 -10.89 9.67
C ASN A 349 -24.67 -11.61 9.62
N GLN A 350 -25.01 -12.23 8.47
CA GLN A 350 -26.33 -12.86 8.25
C GLN A 350 -26.35 -14.38 8.38
N ASN A 351 -27.54 -14.92 8.66
CA ASN A 351 -27.73 -16.27 9.20
C ASN A 351 -27.70 -17.38 8.13
N LEU A 352 -26.51 -17.92 7.84
CA LEU A 352 -26.29 -18.95 6.81
C LEU A 352 -26.58 -20.41 7.26
N ASN A 353 -27.16 -20.61 8.44
CA ASN A 353 -27.56 -21.92 8.97
C ASN A 353 -28.39 -22.83 8.04
N PRO A 354 -29.33 -22.31 7.21
CA PRO A 354 -30.19 -23.18 6.38
C PRO A 354 -29.48 -23.75 5.15
N TRP A 355 -28.28 -23.25 4.81
CA TRP A 355 -27.53 -23.66 3.63
C TRP A 355 -27.07 -25.12 3.68
N THR A 356 -27.19 -25.81 2.54
CA THR A 356 -26.81 -27.23 2.39
C THR A 356 -25.49 -27.36 1.65
N THR A 357 -24.37 -27.11 2.34
CA THR A 357 -22.99 -27.08 1.78
C THR A 357 -22.43 -28.44 1.31
N GLY A 358 -23.25 -29.49 1.21
CA GLY A 358 -22.79 -30.87 1.09
C GLY A 358 -22.08 -31.27 -0.22
N HIS A 359 -22.01 -30.37 -1.22
CA HIS A 359 -21.21 -30.55 -2.44
C HIS A 359 -20.01 -29.59 -2.51
N VAL A 360 -19.79 -28.75 -1.51
CA VAL A 360 -18.67 -27.81 -1.48
C VAL A 360 -17.37 -28.56 -1.21
N ASP A 361 -16.37 -28.36 -2.04
CA ASP A 361 -15.03 -28.94 -1.94
C ASP A 361 -13.95 -27.90 -1.54
N ASP A 362 -14.16 -26.61 -1.83
CA ASP A 362 -13.26 -25.52 -1.44
C ASP A 362 -14.00 -24.41 -0.66
N MET A 363 -13.48 -24.11 0.55
CA MET A 363 -13.94 -23.03 1.45
C MET A 363 -12.78 -22.10 1.86
N SER A 364 -11.65 -22.13 1.15
CA SER A 364 -10.50 -21.27 1.47
C SER A 364 -10.85 -19.78 1.40
N TYR A 365 -10.29 -18.98 2.31
CA TYR A 365 -10.55 -17.54 2.46
C TYR A 365 -12.03 -17.13 2.63
N MET A 366 -12.98 -18.07 2.82
CA MET A 366 -14.43 -17.79 2.66
C MET A 366 -14.94 -16.63 3.54
N PHE A 367 -14.38 -16.43 4.73
CA PHE A 367 -14.65 -15.29 5.62
C PHE A 367 -13.37 -14.54 6.02
N SER A 368 -12.29 -14.60 5.23
CA SER A 368 -11.06 -13.83 5.51
C SER A 368 -11.40 -12.34 5.57
N GLY A 369 -10.99 -11.61 6.62
CA GLY A 369 -11.33 -10.18 6.80
C GLY A 369 -12.81 -9.87 7.04
N ALA A 370 -13.71 -10.85 7.19
CA ALA A 370 -15.13 -10.62 7.47
C ALA A 370 -15.37 -10.22 8.95
N VAL A 371 -14.90 -9.03 9.33
CA VAL A 371 -14.77 -8.56 10.73
C VAL A 371 -16.05 -8.73 11.55
N SER A 372 -17.23 -8.43 10.99
CA SER A 372 -18.51 -8.52 11.71
C SER A 372 -19.08 -9.93 11.83
N PHE A 373 -18.60 -10.90 11.06
CA PHE A 373 -19.26 -12.19 10.91
C PHE A 373 -19.17 -13.05 12.19
N ASN A 374 -20.34 -13.39 12.76
CA ASN A 374 -20.42 -14.24 13.95
C ASN A 374 -21.72 -15.06 14.01
N GLN A 375 -22.22 -15.56 12.87
CA GLN A 375 -23.47 -16.35 12.81
C GLN A 375 -23.23 -17.87 12.87
N ASP A 376 -24.20 -18.58 13.44
CA ASP A 376 -24.15 -20.04 13.60
C ASP A 376 -24.13 -20.77 12.25
N ILE A 377 -23.05 -21.53 12.04
CA ILE A 377 -22.77 -22.39 10.88
C ILE A 377 -22.49 -23.85 11.31
N SER A 378 -22.86 -24.22 12.54
CA SER A 378 -22.65 -25.55 13.15
C SER A 378 -23.29 -26.71 12.37
N LYS A 379 -24.27 -26.42 11.51
CA LYS A 379 -25.06 -27.38 10.72
C LYS A 379 -24.50 -27.65 9.32
N TRP A 380 -23.50 -26.89 8.87
CA TRP A 380 -22.88 -27.09 7.57
C TRP A 380 -22.25 -28.48 7.47
N ASN A 381 -22.39 -29.12 6.31
CA ASN A 381 -21.66 -30.35 6.02
C ASN A 381 -20.35 -30.01 5.32
N THR A 382 -19.25 -30.17 6.04
CA THR A 382 -17.88 -29.96 5.53
C THR A 382 -17.23 -31.24 5.00
N SER A 383 -17.95 -32.37 4.92
CA SER A 383 -17.33 -33.70 4.66
C SER A 383 -16.55 -33.83 3.37
N ASN A 384 -16.81 -32.97 2.39
CA ASN A 384 -16.17 -33.01 1.07
C ASN A 384 -15.13 -31.89 0.89
N VAL A 385 -15.00 -30.98 1.87
CA VAL A 385 -14.06 -29.87 1.84
C VAL A 385 -12.63 -30.41 2.00
N TRP A 386 -11.76 -30.11 1.04
CA TRP A 386 -10.35 -30.47 1.07
C TRP A 386 -9.45 -29.29 1.50
N ASN A 387 -9.94 -28.05 1.31
CA ASN A 387 -9.21 -26.81 1.62
C ASN A 387 -10.01 -25.91 2.57
N MET A 388 -9.38 -25.50 3.68
CA MET A 388 -9.88 -24.51 4.65
C MET A 388 -8.85 -23.42 4.97
N ASP A 389 -7.83 -23.26 4.12
CA ASP A 389 -6.78 -22.25 4.30
C ASP A 389 -7.39 -20.84 4.40
N HIS A 390 -6.92 -20.02 5.34
CA HIS A 390 -7.37 -18.66 5.62
C HIS A 390 -8.89 -18.48 5.89
N MET A 391 -9.66 -19.57 6.13
CA MET A 391 -11.14 -19.51 6.13
C MET A 391 -11.75 -18.46 7.08
N PHE A 392 -11.15 -18.22 8.25
CA PHE A 392 -11.54 -17.21 9.24
C PHE A 392 -10.40 -16.25 9.60
N GLU A 393 -9.42 -16.09 8.71
CA GLU A 393 -8.36 -15.09 8.86
C GLU A 393 -8.97 -13.69 9.07
N GLY A 394 -8.44 -12.87 9.97
CA GLY A 394 -8.95 -11.52 10.24
C GLY A 394 -10.42 -11.41 10.70
N ALA A 395 -11.16 -12.52 10.89
CA ALA A 395 -12.56 -12.56 11.30
C ALA A 395 -12.71 -12.28 12.80
N LYS A 396 -12.33 -11.07 13.22
CA LYS A 396 -12.08 -10.65 14.62
C LYS A 396 -13.20 -11.01 15.60
N ASN A 397 -14.47 -11.00 15.18
CA ASN A 397 -15.63 -11.31 16.03
C ASN A 397 -16.09 -12.79 15.99
N PHE A 398 -15.58 -13.61 15.08
CA PHE A 398 -16.08 -14.98 14.88
C PHE A 398 -15.78 -15.89 16.08
N ASN A 399 -16.81 -16.52 16.66
CA ASN A 399 -16.67 -17.38 17.82
C ASN A 399 -17.80 -18.43 17.96
N GLN A 400 -18.18 -19.11 16.86
CA GLN A 400 -19.33 -20.06 16.83
C GLN A 400 -18.91 -21.54 16.87
N ASP A 401 -19.79 -22.43 17.38
CA ASP A 401 -19.50 -23.87 17.55
C ASP A 401 -19.39 -24.62 16.22
N ILE A 402 -18.17 -24.69 15.70
CA ILE A 402 -17.74 -25.53 14.57
C ILE A 402 -17.16 -26.88 15.04
N GLY A 403 -17.24 -27.20 16.33
CA GLY A 403 -16.68 -28.40 16.95
C GLY A 403 -17.35 -29.71 16.55
N ASN A 404 -18.38 -29.65 15.70
CA ASN A 404 -19.12 -30.80 15.18
C ASN A 404 -18.95 -30.97 13.65
N TRP A 405 -18.18 -30.11 13.00
CA TRP A 405 -17.80 -30.24 11.59
C TRP A 405 -16.96 -31.50 11.32
N ASN A 406 -17.11 -32.08 10.14
CA ASN A 406 -16.26 -33.18 9.69
C ASN A 406 -15.12 -32.66 8.80
N VAL A 407 -13.94 -32.47 9.39
CA VAL A 407 -12.73 -32.02 8.70
C VAL A 407 -11.85 -33.17 8.21
N SER A 408 -12.34 -34.43 8.18
CA SER A 408 -11.51 -35.61 7.89
C SER A 408 -10.83 -35.63 6.51
N ASN A 409 -11.34 -34.84 5.56
CA ASN A 409 -10.84 -34.77 4.19
C ASN A 409 -10.02 -33.50 3.91
N VAL A 410 -9.89 -32.62 4.90
CA VAL A 410 -9.11 -31.38 4.80
C VAL A 410 -7.62 -31.74 4.79
N GLY A 411 -6.91 -31.27 3.76
CA GLY A 411 -5.45 -31.43 3.64
C GLY A 411 -4.68 -30.27 4.25
N SER A 412 -5.23 -29.06 4.24
CA SER A 412 -4.53 -27.86 4.70
C SER A 412 -5.44 -26.96 5.55
N MET A 413 -4.87 -26.38 6.59
CA MET A 413 -5.49 -25.42 7.52
C MET A 413 -4.56 -24.22 7.78
N GLN A 414 -3.75 -23.86 6.79
CA GLN A 414 -2.83 -22.72 6.85
C GLN A 414 -3.62 -21.44 7.17
N ASN A 415 -3.12 -20.61 8.08
CA ASN A 415 -3.71 -19.33 8.48
C ASN A 415 -5.20 -19.39 8.94
N MET A 416 -5.80 -20.58 9.17
CA MET A 416 -7.27 -20.74 9.23
C MET A 416 -7.98 -19.83 10.25
N PHE A 417 -7.35 -19.51 11.38
CA PHE A 417 -7.84 -18.58 12.41
C PHE A 417 -6.83 -17.45 12.70
N GLU A 418 -5.97 -17.10 11.74
CA GLU A 418 -5.03 -15.98 11.88
C GLU A 418 -5.80 -14.67 12.18
N GLY A 419 -5.42 -13.92 13.21
CA GLY A 419 -6.11 -12.68 13.59
C GLY A 419 -7.58 -12.84 14.04
N ALA A 420 -8.09 -14.07 14.21
CA ALA A 420 -9.45 -14.35 14.69
C ALA A 420 -9.55 -14.12 16.22
N VAL A 421 -9.36 -12.87 16.65
CA VAL A 421 -9.12 -12.48 18.06
C VAL A 421 -10.14 -13.05 19.04
N SER A 422 -11.42 -13.17 18.66
CA SER A 422 -12.48 -13.69 19.54
C SER A 422 -12.60 -15.22 19.59
N PHE A 423 -11.97 -15.96 18.67
CA PHE A 423 -12.23 -17.39 18.49
C PHE A 423 -11.68 -18.24 19.66
N ASN A 424 -12.56 -19.03 20.29
CA ASN A 424 -12.18 -19.88 21.43
C ASN A 424 -13.13 -21.10 21.61
N GLN A 425 -13.55 -21.76 20.53
CA GLN A 425 -14.53 -22.86 20.56
C GLN A 425 -13.91 -24.27 20.52
N ASP A 426 -14.63 -25.25 21.09
CA ASP A 426 -14.16 -26.64 21.28
C ASP A 426 -14.03 -27.43 19.96
N ILE A 427 -12.84 -27.35 19.36
CA ILE A 427 -12.41 -28.15 18.19
C ILE A 427 -11.70 -29.46 18.57
N SER A 428 -11.82 -29.93 19.83
CA SER A 428 -11.13 -31.15 20.32
C SER A 428 -11.58 -32.45 19.63
N LYS A 429 -12.73 -32.42 18.94
CA LYS A 429 -13.33 -33.56 18.22
C LYS A 429 -12.86 -33.70 16.77
N TRP A 430 -12.18 -32.69 16.22
CA TRP A 430 -11.76 -32.65 14.82
C TRP A 430 -10.77 -33.76 14.47
N ASN A 431 -11.03 -34.50 13.39
CA ASN A 431 -10.09 -35.49 12.86
C ASN A 431 -9.12 -34.87 11.85
N ILE A 432 -8.09 -34.20 12.34
CA ILE A 432 -7.03 -33.58 11.53
C ILE A 432 -6.05 -34.58 10.87
N SER A 433 -6.36 -35.88 10.81
CA SER A 433 -5.38 -36.92 10.46
C SER A 433 -4.79 -36.81 9.05
N ASN A 434 -5.45 -36.07 8.16
CA ASN A 434 -5.02 -35.86 6.78
C ASN A 434 -4.38 -34.47 6.55
N VAL A 435 -4.37 -33.61 7.58
CA VAL A 435 -3.80 -32.27 7.48
C VAL A 435 -2.27 -32.36 7.42
N CYS A 436 -1.68 -31.77 6.39
CA CYS A 436 -0.23 -31.71 6.17
C CYS A 436 0.38 -30.36 6.56
N ASP A 437 -0.41 -29.27 6.58
CA ASP A 437 0.05 -27.92 6.92
C ASP A 437 -0.85 -27.28 8.00
N MET A 438 -0.19 -26.71 9.02
CA MET A 438 -0.81 -25.96 10.12
C MET A 438 -0.05 -24.66 10.41
N SER A 439 0.73 -24.15 9.44
CA SER A 439 1.44 -22.89 9.56
C SER A 439 0.47 -21.72 9.82
N SER A 440 0.85 -20.83 10.73
CA SER A 440 0.05 -19.70 11.22
C SER A 440 -1.41 -19.99 11.65
N MET A 441 -1.82 -21.25 11.85
CA MET A 441 -3.24 -21.61 12.05
C MET A 441 -3.95 -20.83 13.17
N PHE A 442 -3.24 -20.44 14.23
CA PHE A 442 -3.73 -19.59 15.33
C PHE A 442 -2.86 -18.34 15.54
N PHE A 443 -2.22 -17.83 14.48
CA PHE A 443 -1.42 -16.59 14.53
C PHE A 443 -2.26 -15.43 15.06
N ASP A 444 -1.80 -14.76 16.10
CA ASP A 444 -2.44 -13.64 16.78
C ASP A 444 -3.92 -13.88 17.23
N ALA A 445 -4.35 -15.15 17.30
CA ALA A 445 -5.65 -15.62 17.79
C ALA A 445 -5.71 -15.54 19.33
N LYS A 446 -5.58 -14.31 19.85
CA LYS A 446 -5.23 -13.99 21.25
C LYS A 446 -6.04 -14.71 22.32
N ASN A 447 -7.32 -15.02 22.08
CA ASN A 447 -8.18 -15.70 23.05
C ASN A 447 -8.19 -17.24 22.96
N PHE A 448 -7.64 -17.85 21.92
CA PHE A 448 -7.74 -19.29 21.70
C PHE A 448 -6.99 -20.10 22.77
N ASN A 449 -7.69 -21.00 23.46
CA ASN A 449 -7.11 -21.82 24.53
C ASN A 449 -7.84 -23.17 24.75
N GLN A 450 -8.22 -23.86 23.67
CA GLN A 450 -9.04 -25.10 23.74
C GLN A 450 -8.22 -26.39 23.60
N ASP A 451 -8.73 -27.49 24.16
CA ASP A 451 -8.05 -28.79 24.28
C ASP A 451 -7.83 -29.50 22.93
N ILE A 452 -6.69 -29.23 22.30
CA ILE A 452 -6.21 -29.91 21.08
C ILE A 452 -5.25 -31.07 21.37
N SER A 453 -5.19 -31.58 22.62
CA SER A 453 -4.26 -32.65 23.06
C SER A 453 -4.47 -34.02 22.39
N LYS A 454 -5.62 -34.19 21.71
CA LYS A 454 -6.06 -35.45 21.08
C LYS A 454 -5.88 -35.48 19.56
N TRP A 455 -5.46 -34.36 18.96
CA TRP A 455 -5.23 -34.23 17.53
C TRP A 455 -4.10 -35.15 17.04
N ASN A 456 -4.34 -35.88 15.94
CA ASN A 456 -3.33 -36.74 15.33
C ASN A 456 -2.49 -35.97 14.31
N THR A 457 -1.46 -35.27 14.79
CA THR A 457 -0.55 -34.46 13.98
C THR A 457 0.43 -35.28 13.11
N SER A 458 0.25 -36.60 12.96
CA SER A 458 1.26 -37.50 12.38
C SER A 458 1.68 -37.17 10.94
N ASN A 459 0.83 -36.46 10.20
CA ASN A 459 1.06 -36.13 8.79
C ASN A 459 1.47 -34.65 8.58
N VAL A 460 1.49 -33.85 9.65
CA VAL A 460 1.87 -32.44 9.59
C VAL A 460 3.35 -32.29 9.31
N LEU A 461 3.69 -31.42 8.35
CA LEU A 461 5.04 -31.11 7.89
C LEU A 461 5.49 -29.71 8.34
N ASP A 462 4.57 -28.75 8.43
CA ASP A 462 4.84 -27.38 8.87
C ASP A 462 3.94 -26.98 10.04
N MET A 463 4.56 -26.38 11.07
CA MET A 463 3.92 -25.79 12.25
C MET A 463 4.49 -24.39 12.54
N SER A 464 5.14 -23.75 11.57
CA SER A 464 5.73 -22.43 11.75
C SER A 464 4.68 -21.38 12.07
N SER A 465 5.03 -20.49 12.99
CA SER A 465 4.16 -19.43 13.54
C SER A 465 2.79 -19.86 14.09
N MET A 466 2.51 -21.17 14.25
CA MET A 466 1.18 -21.71 14.54
C MET A 466 0.49 -21.08 15.76
N PHE A 467 1.24 -20.71 16.80
CA PHE A 467 0.77 -20.01 18.00
C PHE A 467 1.50 -18.67 18.23
N PHE A 468 2.08 -18.07 17.19
CA PHE A 468 2.65 -16.71 17.27
C PHE A 468 1.55 -15.77 17.80
N GLY A 469 1.82 -14.93 18.79
CA GLY A 469 0.85 -13.97 19.33
C GLY A 469 -0.42 -14.58 19.97
N ALA A 470 -0.53 -15.91 20.10
CA ALA A 470 -1.67 -16.58 20.71
C ALA A 470 -1.63 -16.48 22.25
N LYS A 471 -1.75 -15.25 22.78
CA LYS A 471 -1.38 -14.86 24.15
C LYS A 471 -1.96 -15.74 25.26
N ASN A 472 -3.20 -16.21 25.11
CA ASN A 472 -3.87 -17.05 26.12
C ASN A 472 -3.62 -18.55 25.96
N PHE A 473 -2.99 -19.02 24.88
CA PHE A 473 -2.83 -20.45 24.61
C PHE A 473 -1.89 -21.14 25.60
N ASN A 474 -2.36 -22.18 26.30
CA ASN A 474 -1.58 -22.91 27.28
C ASN A 474 -2.03 -24.38 27.48
N GLN A 475 -2.38 -25.08 26.40
CA GLN A 475 -2.93 -26.45 26.47
C GLN A 475 -1.89 -27.56 26.27
N ASP A 476 -2.17 -28.74 26.84
CA ASP A 476 -1.27 -29.91 26.83
C ASP A 476 -1.11 -30.51 25.42
N ILE A 477 -0.08 -30.08 24.70
CA ILE A 477 0.34 -30.63 23.41
C ILE A 477 1.47 -31.67 23.54
N SER A 478 1.71 -32.23 24.73
CA SER A 478 2.81 -33.19 24.98
C SER A 478 2.65 -34.53 24.26
N ARG A 479 1.47 -34.80 23.69
CA ARG A 479 1.10 -36.08 23.03
C ARG A 479 1.10 -36.00 21.51
N TRP A 480 1.32 -34.82 20.93
CA TRP A 480 1.39 -34.65 19.49
C TRP A 480 2.53 -35.49 18.89
N ASN A 481 2.26 -36.11 17.74
CA ASN A 481 3.30 -36.78 16.97
C ASN A 481 3.93 -35.79 15.99
N THR A 482 5.09 -35.27 16.36
CA THR A 482 5.84 -34.29 15.57
C THR A 482 6.87 -34.92 14.62
N SER A 483 6.92 -36.26 14.49
CA SER A 483 8.05 -36.96 13.84
C SER A 483 8.30 -36.61 12.37
N ASN A 484 7.29 -36.08 11.68
CA ASN A 484 7.36 -35.68 10.27
C ASN A 484 7.46 -34.15 10.08
N VAL A 485 7.39 -33.37 11.16
CA VAL A 485 7.44 -31.90 11.11
C VAL A 485 8.86 -31.46 10.77
N GLN A 486 8.99 -30.67 9.70
CA GLN A 486 10.26 -30.18 9.15
C GLN A 486 10.54 -28.73 9.53
N ASN A 487 9.51 -27.98 9.90
CA ASN A 487 9.58 -26.56 10.23
C ASN A 487 8.72 -26.23 11.45
N MET A 488 9.32 -25.54 12.42
CA MET A 488 8.66 -25.00 13.62
C MET A 488 9.11 -23.56 13.90
N SER A 489 9.59 -22.81 12.89
CA SER A 489 10.07 -21.45 13.13
C SER A 489 8.97 -20.56 13.71
N TYR A 490 9.32 -19.75 14.72
CA TYR A 490 8.45 -18.78 15.38
C TYR A 490 7.17 -19.34 16.03
N MET A 491 7.04 -20.66 16.18
CA MET A 491 5.80 -21.35 16.61
C MET A 491 5.17 -20.78 17.90
N PHE A 492 5.96 -20.32 18.87
CA PHE A 492 5.48 -19.77 20.15
C PHE A 492 5.90 -18.30 20.41
N LEU A 493 6.33 -17.57 19.37
CA LEU A 493 6.76 -16.18 19.51
C LEU A 493 5.60 -15.29 19.97
N GLY A 494 5.64 -14.79 21.20
CA GLY A 494 4.56 -13.98 21.78
C GLY A 494 3.37 -14.81 22.31
N ALA A 495 3.51 -16.13 22.44
CA ALA A 495 2.56 -16.99 23.15
C ALA A 495 2.73 -16.82 24.67
N ASP A 496 2.41 -15.62 25.20
CA ASP A 496 2.76 -15.15 26.55
C ASP A 496 2.40 -16.14 27.69
N SER A 497 1.30 -16.88 27.55
CA SER A 497 0.84 -17.88 28.54
C SER A 497 1.43 -19.29 28.37
N PHE A 498 2.07 -19.62 27.25
CA PHE A 498 2.41 -21.01 26.92
C PHE A 498 3.54 -21.55 27.81
N ASN A 499 3.23 -22.54 28.65
CA ASN A 499 4.15 -23.10 29.62
C ASN A 499 3.85 -24.60 29.86
N GLN A 500 4.03 -25.43 28.82
CA GLN A 500 3.76 -26.88 28.85
C GLN A 500 4.98 -27.75 28.51
N ASP A 501 4.96 -29.01 28.93
CA ASP A 501 6.09 -29.96 28.72
C ASP A 501 6.11 -30.55 27.31
N ILE A 502 6.96 -29.98 26.45
CA ILE A 502 7.25 -30.48 25.09
C ILE A 502 8.52 -31.35 25.03
N SER A 503 9.08 -31.80 26.17
CA SER A 503 10.35 -32.55 26.22
C SER A 503 10.31 -33.96 25.61
N ASN A 504 9.13 -34.44 25.21
CA ASN A 504 8.94 -35.79 24.64
C ASN A 504 8.55 -35.78 23.15
N TRP A 505 8.52 -34.60 22.51
CA TRP A 505 8.34 -34.47 21.06
C TRP A 505 9.46 -35.17 20.29
N ASN A 506 9.11 -35.77 19.14
CA ASN A 506 10.07 -36.30 18.19
C ASN A 506 10.41 -35.19 17.18
N THR A 507 11.67 -34.80 17.11
CA THR A 507 12.18 -33.75 16.21
C THR A 507 13.13 -34.30 15.15
N ASP A 508 13.07 -35.60 14.85
CA ASP A 508 14.00 -36.29 13.93
C ASP A 508 14.00 -35.67 12.53
N SER A 509 12.84 -35.19 12.04
CA SER A 509 12.69 -34.53 10.73
C SER A 509 12.91 -33.02 10.74
N LEU A 510 13.13 -32.40 11.91
CA LEU A 510 13.15 -30.94 12.05
C LEU A 510 14.40 -30.34 11.38
N THR A 511 14.19 -29.39 10.46
CA THR A 511 15.25 -28.72 9.70
C THR A 511 15.40 -27.23 10.04
N ASN A 512 14.30 -26.60 10.44
CA ASN A 512 14.22 -25.18 10.80
C ASN A 512 13.49 -25.00 12.13
N MET A 513 14.14 -24.34 13.09
CA MET A 513 13.54 -23.94 14.37
C MET A 513 13.83 -22.48 14.73
N GLU A 514 14.04 -21.64 13.71
CA GLU A 514 14.32 -20.21 13.88
C GLU A 514 13.29 -19.52 14.78
N GLY A 515 13.74 -18.87 15.86
CA GLY A 515 12.85 -18.09 16.74
C GLY A 515 11.76 -18.86 17.49
N ILE A 516 11.79 -20.20 17.54
CA ILE A 516 10.72 -21.04 18.11
C ILE A 516 10.32 -20.66 19.55
N PHE A 517 11.25 -20.23 20.40
CA PHE A 517 10.99 -19.72 21.76
C PHE A 517 11.40 -18.24 21.94
N ALA A 518 11.41 -17.47 20.85
CA ALA A 518 11.75 -16.04 20.92
C ALA A 518 10.72 -15.28 21.78
N TYR A 519 11.24 -14.33 22.57
CA TYR A 519 10.54 -13.52 23.58
C TYR A 519 9.79 -14.32 24.67
N MET A 520 9.98 -15.64 24.77
CA MET A 520 9.36 -16.47 25.81
C MET A 520 10.06 -16.31 27.17
N LYS A 521 9.89 -15.15 27.81
CA LYS A 521 10.61 -14.74 29.04
C LYS A 521 10.56 -15.74 30.19
N ASN A 522 9.50 -16.55 30.28
CA ASN A 522 9.28 -17.55 31.34
C ASN A 522 9.69 -18.99 30.96
N PHE A 523 9.94 -19.29 29.67
CA PHE A 523 10.11 -20.66 29.18
C PHE A 523 11.41 -21.31 29.69
N ASN A 524 11.30 -22.51 30.26
CA ASN A 524 12.43 -23.20 30.88
C ASN A 524 12.27 -24.75 30.93
N TYR A 525 11.60 -25.36 29.95
CA TYR A 525 11.34 -26.82 29.93
C TYR A 525 12.53 -27.63 29.35
N PRO A 526 12.79 -28.87 29.85
CA PRO A 526 14.02 -29.62 29.59
C PRO A 526 14.03 -30.30 28.20
N ILE A 527 14.19 -29.50 27.14
CA ILE A 527 14.25 -29.89 25.72
C ILE A 527 15.58 -30.52 25.27
N GLY A 528 16.53 -30.77 26.19
CA GLY A 528 17.83 -31.41 25.91
C GLY A 528 17.80 -32.86 25.41
N LYS A 529 16.61 -33.44 25.23
CA LYS A 529 16.36 -34.75 24.60
C LYS A 529 16.03 -34.63 23.10
N TRP A 530 15.67 -33.45 22.61
CA TRP A 530 15.28 -33.24 21.21
C TRP A 530 16.44 -33.65 20.27
N ASN A 531 16.10 -34.35 19.19
CA ASN A 531 17.03 -34.61 18.11
C ASN A 531 17.18 -33.35 17.26
N THR A 532 18.41 -32.97 16.94
CA THR A 532 18.73 -31.83 16.08
C THR A 532 19.63 -32.20 14.91
N ASP A 533 19.83 -33.49 14.63
CA ASP A 533 20.70 -34.02 13.57
C ASP A 533 20.44 -33.37 12.20
N ASN A 534 19.19 -33.10 11.85
CA ASN A 534 18.78 -32.50 10.57
C ASN A 534 18.61 -30.97 10.61
N VAL A 535 18.77 -30.33 11.78
CA VAL A 535 18.58 -28.88 11.92
C VAL A 535 19.72 -28.12 11.24
N THR A 536 19.35 -27.21 10.35
CA THR A 536 20.30 -26.34 9.62
C THR A 536 20.26 -24.89 10.08
N ASN A 537 19.16 -24.47 10.71
CA ASN A 537 18.91 -23.10 11.15
C ASN A 537 18.52 -23.05 12.64
N MET A 538 19.33 -22.34 13.43
CA MET A 538 19.15 -22.09 14.86
C MET A 538 19.18 -20.58 15.17
N LYS A 539 18.83 -19.72 14.21
CA LYS A 539 18.72 -18.27 14.44
C LYS A 539 17.67 -17.98 15.53
N ALA A 540 17.97 -17.05 16.44
CA ALA A 540 17.06 -16.47 17.43
C ALA A 540 16.25 -17.45 18.34
N VAL A 541 16.63 -18.75 18.42
CA VAL A 541 15.85 -19.82 19.10
C VAL A 541 15.40 -19.44 20.52
N PHE A 542 16.27 -18.77 21.28
CA PHE A 542 16.05 -18.30 22.65
C PHE A 542 16.24 -16.78 22.78
N TYR A 543 15.96 -16.02 21.72
CA TYR A 543 16.01 -14.55 21.73
C TYR A 543 15.11 -14.00 22.83
N GLU A 544 15.62 -13.16 23.75
CA GLU A 544 14.90 -12.60 24.90
C GLU A 544 14.17 -13.65 25.79
N ALA A 545 14.58 -14.93 25.74
CA ALA A 545 14.06 -15.98 26.61
C ALA A 545 14.71 -15.88 28.00
N GLU A 546 14.39 -14.80 28.72
CA GLU A 546 15.14 -14.33 29.90
C GLU A 546 15.39 -15.39 31.00
N SER A 547 14.47 -16.34 31.18
CA SER A 547 14.56 -17.41 32.20
C SER A 547 15.19 -18.73 31.72
N PHE A 548 15.50 -18.89 30.43
CA PHE A 548 15.90 -20.19 29.88
C PHE A 548 17.29 -20.61 30.36
N ASN A 549 17.40 -21.81 30.94
CA ASN A 549 18.67 -22.34 31.47
C ASN A 549 18.77 -23.88 31.45
N GLN A 550 18.17 -24.55 30.47
CA GLN A 550 18.15 -26.02 30.40
C GLN A 550 19.35 -26.61 29.64
N ASP A 551 19.83 -27.76 30.08
CA ASP A 551 20.96 -28.47 29.46
C ASP A 551 20.59 -28.96 28.05
N ILE A 552 21.17 -28.30 27.04
CA ILE A 552 21.08 -28.63 25.61
C ILE A 552 22.44 -29.11 25.06
N SER A 553 23.35 -29.53 25.94
CA SER A 553 24.71 -29.97 25.58
C SER A 553 24.76 -31.23 24.71
N ASN A 554 23.64 -31.94 24.55
CA ASN A 554 23.51 -33.15 23.73
C ASN A 554 22.88 -32.90 22.35
N TRP A 555 22.45 -31.67 22.05
CA TRP A 555 22.02 -31.29 20.70
C TRP A 555 23.18 -31.44 19.71
N ASN A 556 22.93 -32.09 18.59
CA ASN A 556 23.86 -32.14 17.47
C ASN A 556 23.76 -30.84 16.66
N THR A 557 24.89 -30.18 16.40
CA THR A 557 24.95 -28.95 15.60
C THR A 557 25.71 -29.13 14.28
N GLU A 558 26.11 -30.35 13.91
CA GLU A 558 26.96 -30.61 12.74
C GLU A 558 26.43 -29.98 11.45
N ASN A 559 25.12 -29.99 11.22
CA ASN A 559 24.49 -29.47 10.01
C ASN A 559 24.05 -28.00 10.10
N VAL A 560 24.24 -27.36 11.26
CA VAL A 560 23.81 -25.97 11.51
C VAL A 560 24.72 -24.98 10.79
N LYS A 561 24.09 -24.03 10.08
CA LYS A 561 24.77 -22.95 9.35
C LYS A 561 24.55 -21.59 10.00
N ASN A 562 23.41 -21.38 10.64
CA ASN A 562 23.02 -20.10 11.22
C ASN A 562 22.75 -20.26 12.72
N MET A 563 23.49 -19.53 13.54
CA MET A 563 23.31 -19.39 14.99
C MET A 563 23.14 -17.91 15.40
N LYS A 564 22.80 -17.03 14.44
CA LYS A 564 22.60 -15.60 14.68
C LYS A 564 21.59 -15.38 15.81
N ASP A 565 21.95 -14.55 16.77
CA ASP A 565 21.10 -14.11 17.89
C ASP A 565 20.51 -15.25 18.76
N MET A 566 21.06 -16.48 18.67
CA MET A 566 20.45 -17.70 19.23
C MET A 566 20.09 -17.60 20.73
N PHE A 567 20.91 -16.93 21.54
CA PHE A 567 20.68 -16.67 22.96
C PHE A 567 20.66 -15.17 23.29
N ASN A 568 20.46 -14.28 22.30
CA ASN A 568 20.53 -12.84 22.51
C ASN A 568 19.45 -12.38 23.50
N GLY A 569 19.83 -11.93 24.70
CA GLY A 569 18.88 -11.58 25.77
C GLY A 569 18.46 -12.75 26.70
N ALA A 570 19.01 -13.97 26.52
CA ALA A 570 18.81 -15.08 27.45
C ALA A 570 19.66 -14.90 28.73
N LYS A 571 19.34 -13.87 29.52
CA LYS A 571 20.15 -13.30 30.62
C LYS A 571 20.73 -14.35 31.58
N VAL A 572 19.95 -15.35 31.96
CA VAL A 572 20.36 -16.37 32.95
C VAL A 572 21.10 -17.59 32.38
N PHE A 573 21.14 -17.76 31.06
CA PHE A 573 21.62 -18.98 30.40
C PHE A 573 23.11 -19.23 30.67
N ASN A 574 23.46 -20.42 31.19
CA ASN A 574 24.84 -20.76 31.54
C ASN A 574 25.14 -22.27 31.45
N GLN A 575 24.62 -22.96 30.42
CA GLN A 575 24.76 -24.41 30.24
C GLN A 575 25.91 -24.80 29.31
N PRO A 576 26.56 -25.97 29.52
CA PRO A 576 27.79 -26.33 28.80
C PRO A 576 27.53 -26.65 27.33
N LEU A 577 28.28 -26.02 26.42
CA LEU A 577 28.18 -26.23 24.96
C LEU A 577 29.46 -26.81 24.34
N ASP A 578 30.33 -27.42 25.16
CA ASP A 578 31.67 -27.85 24.77
C ASP A 578 31.71 -29.05 23.80
N LYS A 579 30.57 -29.72 23.63
CA LYS A 579 30.36 -30.85 22.70
C LYS A 579 29.90 -30.44 21.30
N TRP A 580 29.42 -29.21 21.11
CA TRP A 580 28.79 -28.78 19.86
C TRP A 580 29.78 -28.72 18.68
N GLU A 581 29.38 -29.30 17.55
CA GLU A 581 30.15 -29.30 16.30
C GLU A 581 29.79 -28.09 15.43
N THR A 582 30.49 -26.97 15.61
CA THR A 582 30.20 -25.70 14.91
C THR A 582 30.82 -25.58 13.51
N LYS A 583 31.40 -26.66 12.96
CA LYS A 583 32.31 -26.60 11.79
C LYS A 583 31.66 -26.08 10.50
N ASN A 584 30.34 -26.14 10.40
CA ASN A 584 29.54 -25.69 9.25
C ASN A 584 28.80 -24.37 9.50
N VAL A 585 28.93 -23.77 10.70
CA VAL A 585 28.31 -22.49 11.03
C VAL A 585 28.99 -21.35 10.25
N GLU A 586 28.17 -20.52 9.62
CA GLU A 586 28.57 -19.38 8.80
C GLU A 586 28.27 -18.03 9.50
N ASP A 587 27.24 -17.97 10.35
CA ASP A 587 26.83 -16.76 11.08
C ASP A 587 26.69 -17.05 12.60
N MET A 588 27.41 -16.27 13.42
CA MET A 588 27.36 -16.25 14.89
C MET A 588 27.09 -14.84 15.44
N SER A 589 26.57 -13.92 14.62
CA SER A 589 26.28 -12.53 15.01
C SER A 589 25.30 -12.51 16.19
N GLY A 590 25.58 -11.71 17.23
CA GLY A 590 24.72 -11.54 18.40
C GLY A 590 24.47 -12.80 19.24
N MET A 591 25.09 -13.96 18.93
CA MET A 591 24.69 -15.28 19.46
C MET A 591 24.56 -15.34 20.99
N PHE A 592 25.41 -14.62 21.73
CA PHE A 592 25.41 -14.50 23.19
C PHE A 592 25.29 -13.05 23.67
N ALA A 593 24.80 -12.13 22.84
CA ALA A 593 24.61 -10.74 23.25
C ALA A 593 23.63 -10.66 24.44
N ARG A 594 23.92 -9.79 25.42
CA ARG A 594 23.10 -9.58 26.62
C ARG A 594 22.87 -10.85 27.48
N THR A 595 23.71 -11.88 27.31
CA THR A 595 23.72 -13.07 28.20
C THR A 595 24.54 -12.79 29.46
N ASP A 596 23.93 -12.10 30.41
CA ASP A 596 24.59 -11.64 31.65
C ASP A 596 25.37 -12.74 32.39
N ASN A 597 24.86 -13.98 32.43
CA ASN A 597 25.46 -15.11 33.16
C ASN A 597 26.36 -16.05 32.35
N PHE A 598 26.40 -15.98 31.01
CA PHE A 598 27.02 -17.05 30.20
C PHE A 598 28.56 -17.06 30.32
N ASN A 599 29.14 -18.20 30.74
CA ASN A 599 30.59 -18.31 30.91
C ASN A 599 31.13 -19.76 30.76
N GLN A 600 30.61 -20.54 29.80
CA GLN A 600 30.99 -21.96 29.61
C GLN A 600 32.05 -22.19 28.52
N ASP A 601 32.87 -23.24 28.64
CA ASP A 601 34.02 -23.51 27.76
C ASP A 601 33.60 -23.84 26.31
N ILE A 602 33.72 -22.83 25.44
CA ILE A 602 33.56 -22.93 23.99
C ILE A 602 34.92 -22.90 23.24
N SER A 603 36.05 -23.11 23.93
CA SER A 603 37.40 -23.06 23.35
C SER A 603 37.71 -24.19 22.35
N LYS A 604 36.81 -25.18 22.23
CA LYS A 604 36.89 -26.32 21.32
C LYS A 604 36.18 -26.09 19.98
N TRP A 605 35.30 -25.08 19.90
CA TRP A 605 34.51 -24.81 18.71
C TRP A 605 35.36 -24.54 17.47
N ASP A 606 34.88 -25.04 16.33
CA ASP A 606 35.56 -24.97 15.04
C ASP A 606 34.93 -23.88 14.19
N THR A 607 35.42 -22.66 14.33
CA THR A 607 34.87 -21.48 13.66
C THR A 607 35.29 -21.34 12.19
N ARG A 608 35.77 -22.41 11.54
CA ARG A 608 36.52 -22.31 10.27
C ARG A 608 35.75 -21.70 9.11
N ASN A 609 34.42 -21.81 9.11
CA ASN A 609 33.52 -21.34 8.06
C ASN A 609 32.70 -20.11 8.48
N VAL A 610 32.88 -19.62 9.72
CA VAL A 610 32.18 -18.44 10.24
C VAL A 610 32.66 -17.20 9.48
N LYS A 611 31.69 -16.43 8.98
CA LYS A 611 31.87 -15.20 8.20
C LYS A 611 31.69 -13.95 9.05
N THR A 612 30.86 -14.01 10.08
CA THR A 612 30.57 -12.88 11.00
C THR A 612 30.40 -13.37 12.43
N MET A 613 30.93 -12.58 13.36
CA MET A 613 30.69 -12.66 14.81
C MET A 613 30.27 -11.27 15.34
N HIS A 614 29.61 -10.45 14.52
CA HIS A 614 29.14 -9.11 14.86
C HIS A 614 28.36 -9.13 16.18
N GLY A 615 28.81 -8.37 17.19
CA GLY A 615 28.13 -8.28 18.48
C GLY A 615 28.03 -9.59 19.28
N MET A 616 28.76 -10.66 18.92
CA MET A 616 28.52 -12.02 19.45
C MET A 616 28.46 -12.12 20.98
N PHE A 617 29.24 -11.31 21.71
CA PHE A 617 29.26 -11.22 23.18
C PHE A 617 28.99 -9.78 23.67
N ALA A 618 28.29 -8.96 22.89
CA ALA A 618 27.96 -7.59 23.29
C ALA A 618 27.10 -7.60 24.57
N HIS A 619 27.51 -6.89 25.62
CA HIS A 619 26.92 -6.93 26.97
C HIS A 619 26.88 -8.32 27.64
N ALA A 620 27.68 -9.30 27.21
CA ALA A 620 27.76 -10.61 27.86
C ALA A 620 28.63 -10.54 29.14
N LYS A 621 28.10 -9.91 30.20
CA LYS A 621 28.86 -9.43 31.36
C LYS A 621 29.80 -10.46 31.97
N SER A 622 29.35 -11.71 32.15
CA SER A 622 30.14 -12.78 32.79
C SER A 622 31.16 -13.48 31.88
N PHE A 623 31.12 -13.27 30.56
CA PHE A 623 31.87 -14.10 29.62
C PHE A 623 33.39 -13.84 29.67
N ASN A 624 34.19 -14.88 29.98
CA ASN A 624 35.64 -14.76 30.10
C ASN A 624 36.39 -16.05 29.67
N GLN A 625 35.89 -16.76 28.63
CA GLN A 625 36.44 -18.06 28.22
C GLN A 625 37.49 -17.98 27.11
N ASN A 626 38.45 -18.91 27.16
CA ASN A 626 39.69 -18.82 26.37
C ASN A 626 39.53 -19.28 24.92
N ILE A 627 38.96 -18.41 24.09
CA ILE A 627 38.73 -18.58 22.65
C ILE A 627 39.98 -18.35 21.78
N SER A 628 41.19 -18.35 22.35
CA SER A 628 42.45 -18.04 21.63
C SER A 628 42.85 -19.04 20.54
N LYS A 629 42.07 -20.11 20.35
CA LYS A 629 42.28 -21.19 19.37
C LYS A 629 41.38 -21.06 18.14
N TRP A 630 40.34 -20.21 18.18
CA TRP A 630 39.38 -20.04 17.09
C TRP A 630 40.05 -19.62 15.78
N ASN A 631 39.46 -20.08 14.67
CA ASN A 631 40.01 -19.95 13.33
C ASN A 631 39.37 -18.75 12.60
N MET A 632 39.91 -17.56 12.84
CA MET A 632 39.40 -16.28 12.30
C MET A 632 39.62 -16.07 10.79
N LYS A 633 40.03 -17.10 10.02
CA LYS A 633 40.43 -16.95 8.62
C LYS A 633 39.31 -16.59 7.63
N GLN A 634 38.07 -17.03 7.88
CA GLN A 634 36.93 -16.71 7.01
C GLN A 634 36.04 -15.61 7.57
N VAL A 635 36.35 -15.12 8.79
CA VAL A 635 35.60 -14.04 9.42
C VAL A 635 35.95 -12.72 8.74
N ILE A 636 34.91 -11.92 8.48
CA ILE A 636 34.93 -10.63 7.80
C ILE A 636 34.50 -9.52 8.76
N ASP A 637 33.51 -9.79 9.62
CA ASP A 637 32.98 -8.85 10.61
C ASP A 637 33.10 -9.39 12.06
N ILE A 638 33.69 -8.59 12.93
CA ILE A 638 33.74 -8.75 14.40
C ILE A 638 33.41 -7.43 15.14
N THR A 639 32.71 -6.51 14.47
CA THR A 639 32.21 -5.24 15.02
C THR A 639 31.42 -5.49 16.30
N ASN A 640 31.65 -4.68 17.33
CA ASN A 640 31.03 -4.77 18.65
C ASN A 640 31.13 -6.13 19.36
N MET A 641 31.97 -7.08 18.90
CA MET A 641 31.93 -8.48 19.36
C MET A 641 32.07 -8.65 20.87
N PHE A 642 32.80 -7.78 21.58
CA PHE A 642 32.89 -7.73 23.04
C PHE A 642 32.52 -6.35 23.62
N ALA A 643 31.72 -5.55 22.90
CA ALA A 643 31.26 -4.26 23.41
C ALA A 643 30.52 -4.45 24.75
N TYR A 644 30.88 -3.72 25.80
CA TYR A 644 30.36 -3.86 27.16
C TYR A 644 30.50 -5.26 27.78
N ALA A 645 31.43 -6.11 27.31
CA ALA A 645 31.71 -7.42 27.92
C ALA A 645 32.57 -7.26 29.19
N GLU A 646 31.93 -6.82 30.28
CA GLU A 646 32.56 -6.33 31.53
C GLU A 646 33.73 -7.16 32.05
N ASN A 647 33.65 -8.50 32.04
CA ASN A 647 34.68 -9.39 32.58
C ASN A 647 35.66 -9.98 31.55
N PHE A 648 35.50 -9.71 30.24
CA PHE A 648 36.29 -10.42 29.22
C PHE A 648 37.77 -9.98 29.22
N ASN A 649 38.69 -10.90 29.48
CA ASN A 649 40.12 -10.61 29.61
C ASN A 649 41.02 -11.77 29.12
N GLN A 650 40.72 -12.37 27.97
CA GLN A 650 41.44 -13.55 27.44
C GLN A 650 42.43 -13.20 26.31
N PRO A 651 43.60 -13.89 26.22
CA PRO A 651 44.68 -13.49 25.33
C PRO A 651 44.44 -13.89 23.87
N LEU A 652 44.13 -12.93 23.01
CA LEU A 652 43.74 -13.18 21.60
C LEU A 652 44.89 -13.14 20.58
N LYS A 653 46.12 -12.80 20.98
CA LYS A 653 47.35 -12.68 20.16
C LYS A 653 47.56 -13.71 19.02
N LYS A 654 47.00 -14.92 19.14
CA LYS A 654 47.12 -16.02 18.15
C LYS A 654 46.13 -15.95 16.99
N TRP A 655 45.06 -15.16 17.09
CA TRP A 655 44.10 -14.97 16.00
C TRP A 655 44.77 -14.37 14.75
N LYS A 656 44.22 -14.71 13.58
CA LYS A 656 44.73 -14.26 12.27
C LYS A 656 43.63 -13.49 11.56
N LEU A 657 43.66 -12.17 11.70
CA LEU A 657 42.60 -11.26 11.27
C LEU A 657 42.74 -10.80 9.80
N ASN A 658 43.43 -11.59 8.97
CA ASN A 658 43.81 -11.24 7.60
C ASN A 658 42.65 -10.89 6.66
N ASN A 659 41.44 -11.41 6.94
CA ASN A 659 40.25 -11.22 6.10
C ASN A 659 39.19 -10.32 6.75
N ILE A 660 39.46 -9.77 7.95
CA ILE A 660 38.57 -8.82 8.62
C ILE A 660 38.49 -7.54 7.78
N LYS A 661 37.27 -7.03 7.64
CA LYS A 661 36.93 -5.73 7.07
C LYS A 661 36.24 -4.80 8.08
N MET A 662 35.58 -5.37 9.09
CA MET A 662 34.76 -4.65 10.07
C MET A 662 35.12 -5.13 11.48
N ILE A 663 35.47 -4.17 12.35
CA ILE A 663 36.07 -4.40 13.68
C ILE A 663 35.73 -3.27 14.69
N GLN A 664 34.94 -2.29 14.27
CA GLN A 664 34.59 -1.12 15.06
C GLN A 664 33.96 -1.55 16.40
N GLY A 665 34.30 -0.89 17.49
CA GLY A 665 33.73 -1.18 18.81
C GLY A 665 34.10 -2.55 19.42
N LEU A 666 35.07 -3.29 18.86
CA LEU A 666 35.41 -4.66 19.27
C LEU A 666 35.52 -4.86 20.80
N PHE A 667 36.10 -3.91 21.53
CA PHE A 667 36.19 -3.87 23.00
C PHE A 667 35.61 -2.57 23.60
N HIS A 668 34.68 -1.91 22.90
CA HIS A 668 34.03 -0.66 23.37
C HIS A 668 33.45 -0.86 24.78
N ASN A 669 33.85 -0.07 25.76
CA ASN A 669 33.47 -0.20 27.18
C ASN A 669 33.73 -1.60 27.82
N ALA A 670 34.62 -2.43 27.26
CA ALA A 670 35.00 -3.73 27.84
C ALA A 670 36.00 -3.58 29.01
N ALA A 671 35.51 -3.08 30.15
CA ALA A 671 36.31 -2.52 31.25
C ALA A 671 37.40 -3.43 31.87
N SER A 672 37.33 -4.76 31.73
CA SER A 672 38.37 -5.67 32.24
C SER A 672 39.44 -6.05 31.20
N PHE A 673 39.28 -5.72 29.92
CA PHE A 673 40.16 -6.24 28.88
C PHE A 673 41.55 -5.58 28.93
N ASN A 674 42.59 -6.38 29.17
CA ASN A 674 43.98 -5.91 29.28
C ASN A 674 44.97 -6.96 28.75
N GLN A 675 44.74 -7.45 27.51
CA GLN A 675 45.57 -8.47 26.86
C GLN A 675 46.22 -7.95 25.58
N GLU A 676 47.36 -8.53 25.22
CA GLU A 676 48.04 -8.22 23.95
C GLU A 676 47.21 -8.68 22.74
N LEU A 677 46.96 -7.76 21.81
CA LEU A 677 46.11 -7.97 20.65
C LEU A 677 46.64 -9.01 19.65
N PRO A 678 45.76 -9.57 18.79
CA PRO A 678 46.15 -10.25 17.56
C PRO A 678 47.06 -9.37 16.70
N LYS A 679 47.93 -9.99 15.91
CA LYS A 679 48.59 -9.27 14.81
C LYS A 679 47.58 -8.98 13.71
N VAL A 680 46.95 -7.81 13.80
CA VAL A 680 46.25 -7.17 12.69
C VAL A 680 47.23 -6.98 11.53
N ASN A 681 46.79 -7.30 10.32
CA ASN A 681 47.50 -6.89 9.11
C ASN A 681 46.98 -5.51 8.71
N ILE A 682 47.72 -4.45 9.05
CA ILE A 682 47.27 -3.05 8.92
C ILE A 682 47.34 -2.54 7.46
N GLU A 683 47.00 -3.41 6.53
CA GLU A 683 46.65 -3.07 5.15
C GLU A 683 45.13 -2.75 5.06
N ASN A 684 44.31 -3.30 5.97
CA ASN A 684 42.85 -3.16 6.03
C ASN A 684 42.35 -2.42 7.29
N ASN A 685 42.50 -1.10 7.31
CA ASN A 685 41.71 -0.13 8.10
C ASN A 685 41.30 -0.51 9.53
N ILE A 686 42.17 -0.30 10.51
CA ILE A 686 41.81 -0.53 11.92
C ILE A 686 42.16 0.70 12.75
N ILE A 687 41.16 1.55 12.94
CA ILE A 687 41.20 2.68 13.88
C ILE A 687 41.35 2.11 15.28
N TYR A 688 42.43 2.49 15.95
CA TYR A 688 42.80 1.91 17.23
C TYR A 688 41.93 2.43 18.37
N ASN A 689 41.41 3.64 18.23
CA ASN A 689 40.52 4.31 19.17
C ASN A 689 39.15 3.59 19.23
N ASP A 690 38.53 3.35 18.07
CA ASP A 690 37.22 2.69 17.95
C ASP A 690 37.20 1.27 18.49
N ILE A 691 38.32 0.55 18.50
CA ILE A 691 38.42 -0.77 19.14
C ILE A 691 38.24 -0.67 20.67
N PHE A 692 38.69 0.41 21.29
CA PHE A 692 38.92 0.50 22.74
C PHE A 692 38.18 1.64 23.45
N ALA A 693 37.34 2.42 22.76
CA ALA A 693 36.61 3.55 23.33
C ALA A 693 35.94 3.17 24.67
N GLY A 694 36.24 3.92 25.73
CA GLY A 694 35.75 3.67 27.09
C GLY A 694 36.26 2.41 27.84
N SER A 695 37.00 1.50 27.19
CA SER A 695 37.49 0.24 27.80
C SER A 695 38.47 0.38 28.97
N GLY A 696 39.06 1.57 29.16
CA GLY A 696 40.10 1.82 30.17
C GLY A 696 41.49 1.27 29.82
N TYR A 697 41.66 0.55 28.71
CA TYR A 697 42.96 0.03 28.27
C TYR A 697 43.93 1.18 27.99
N LYS A 698 45.08 1.20 28.68
CA LYS A 698 46.21 2.10 28.38
C LYS A 698 47.32 1.34 27.66
N LEU A 699 47.41 1.52 26.35
CA LEU A 699 48.45 0.91 25.52
C LEU A 699 49.70 1.80 25.48
N GLU A 700 50.89 1.18 25.44
CA GLU A 700 52.11 1.90 25.07
C GLU A 700 52.03 2.27 23.58
N LYS A 701 52.22 3.55 23.28
CA LYS A 701 52.17 4.07 21.89
C LYS A 701 53.19 3.34 21.00
N PRO A 702 52.81 2.90 19.79
CA PRO A 702 53.78 2.45 18.79
C PRO A 702 54.77 3.57 18.43
N GLU A 703 55.98 3.21 17.98
CA GLU A 703 57.08 4.15 17.68
C GLU A 703 56.79 5.18 16.57
N TRP A 704 55.63 5.07 15.89
CA TRP A 704 55.14 6.01 14.87
C TRP A 704 54.08 7.00 15.38
N TYR A 705 53.79 7.02 16.69
CA TYR A 705 52.72 7.84 17.28
C TYR A 705 53.29 8.88 18.26
N ASN A 706 53.37 10.13 17.83
CA ASN A 706 54.05 11.20 18.58
C ASN A 706 53.30 11.63 19.85
N ASP A 707 53.99 12.27 20.79
CA ASP A 707 53.41 12.72 22.07
C ASP A 707 52.31 13.79 21.93
N ASN A 708 52.32 14.54 20.83
CA ASN A 708 51.44 15.71 20.61
C ASN A 708 50.09 15.37 19.92
N GLY A 709 49.81 14.10 19.61
CA GLY A 709 48.53 13.70 19.00
C GLY A 709 48.39 13.98 17.50
N THR A 710 49.48 14.31 16.78
CA THR A 710 49.46 14.60 15.34
C THR A 710 50.45 13.72 14.56
N ILE A 711 50.00 13.19 13.42
CA ILE A 711 50.84 12.46 12.44
C ILE A 711 51.69 13.48 11.66
N ASP A 712 53.02 13.29 11.56
CA ASP A 712 53.90 14.20 10.81
C ASP A 712 53.97 13.82 9.32
N ILE A 713 52.91 14.13 8.58
CA ILE A 713 52.78 13.84 7.14
C ILE A 713 53.62 14.85 6.33
N LYS A 714 54.93 14.61 6.21
CA LYS A 714 55.85 15.47 5.41
C LYS A 714 56.63 14.79 4.29
N ASP A 715 56.77 13.47 4.31
CA ASP A 715 57.43 12.72 3.24
C ASP A 715 56.42 11.87 2.46
N LYS A 716 56.51 11.94 1.12
CA LYS A 716 55.59 11.29 0.17
C LYS A 716 55.34 9.83 0.53
N HIS A 717 54.09 9.49 0.83
CA HIS A 717 53.63 8.12 1.03
C HIS A 717 52.53 7.77 0.03
N ILE A 718 52.55 6.52 -0.43
CA ILE A 718 51.43 5.89 -1.15
C ILE A 718 50.37 5.59 -0.11
N ILE A 719 49.16 6.14 -0.27
CA ILE A 719 48.14 6.10 0.78
C ILE A 719 47.14 5.00 0.44
N GLY A 720 47.25 3.86 1.11
CA GLY A 720 46.33 2.72 0.88
C GLY A 720 44.88 3.14 1.07
N GLU A 721 43.94 2.52 0.33
CA GLU A 721 42.47 2.78 0.37
C GLU A 721 41.97 3.17 1.75
N ASN A 722 42.44 2.39 2.71
CA ASN A 722 42.03 2.39 4.08
C ASN A 722 42.52 3.59 4.89
N GLN A 723 43.78 4.02 4.69
CA GLN A 723 44.42 5.04 5.54
C GLN A 723 43.68 6.39 5.53
N VAL A 724 42.96 6.72 4.45
CA VAL A 724 42.19 7.98 4.42
C VAL A 724 40.93 7.90 5.27
N TYR A 725 40.18 6.80 5.19
CA TYR A 725 38.96 6.64 5.99
C TYR A 725 39.28 6.67 7.50
N SER A 726 40.43 6.13 7.93
CA SER A 726 40.88 6.27 9.32
C SER A 726 41.24 7.71 9.70
N ILE A 727 41.90 8.47 8.79
CA ILE A 727 42.15 9.89 9.01
C ILE A 727 40.83 10.65 9.16
N ILE A 728 39.82 10.36 8.32
CA ILE A 728 38.56 11.11 8.32
C ILE A 728 37.66 10.76 9.51
N LEU A 729 37.67 9.52 10.01
CA LEU A 729 36.98 9.15 11.25
C LEU A 729 37.65 9.70 12.51
N ASP A 730 38.99 9.66 12.63
CA ASP A 730 39.70 10.33 13.74
C ASP A 730 39.39 11.86 13.74
N ILE A 731 39.21 12.46 12.56
CA ILE A 731 38.79 13.87 12.40
C ILE A 731 37.34 14.08 12.85
N ASN A 732 36.38 13.32 12.32
CA ASN A 732 34.96 13.45 12.67
C ASN A 732 34.72 13.20 14.17
N ASN A 733 35.39 12.21 14.76
CA ASN A 733 35.33 11.96 16.21
C ASN A 733 35.97 13.11 17.02
N SER A 734 37.12 13.63 16.60
CA SER A 734 37.76 14.80 17.25
C SER A 734 36.90 16.07 17.17
N ILE A 735 36.07 16.20 16.12
CA ILE A 735 35.12 17.31 15.97
C ILE A 735 33.90 17.12 16.89
N ASN A 736 33.35 15.91 16.99
CA ASN A 736 32.22 15.60 17.87
C ASN A 736 32.59 15.76 19.36
N ASP A 737 33.74 15.22 19.80
CA ASP A 737 34.28 15.44 21.15
C ASP A 737 34.42 16.94 21.47
N TYR A 738 34.77 17.77 20.49
CA TYR A 738 34.91 19.21 20.67
C TYR A 738 33.56 19.92 20.85
N TYR A 739 32.51 19.44 20.19
CA TYR A 739 31.15 19.98 20.35
C TYR A 739 30.50 19.54 21.67
N GLU A 740 30.66 18.29 22.13
CA GLU A 740 30.13 17.88 23.43
C GLU A 740 30.81 18.62 24.60
N ASN A 741 32.13 18.82 24.56
CA ASN A 741 32.85 19.51 25.63
C ASN A 741 32.43 20.99 25.79
N LEU A 742 31.94 21.64 24.73
CA LEU A 742 31.43 23.02 24.79
C LEU A 742 30.14 23.15 25.62
N ALA A 743 29.38 22.07 25.86
CA ALA A 743 28.17 22.08 26.69
C ALA A 743 28.43 22.26 28.20
N THR A 744 29.71 22.36 28.62
CA THR A 744 30.10 22.41 30.05
C THR A 744 30.87 23.68 30.48
N ILE A 745 31.11 24.63 29.56
CA ILE A 745 31.86 25.86 29.85
C ILE A 745 30.91 27.07 29.92
N ASP A 746 30.59 27.48 31.14
CA ASP A 746 29.71 28.63 31.40
C ASP A 746 30.44 29.98 31.28
N THR A 747 29.74 30.99 30.76
CA THR A 747 30.09 32.41 30.66
C THR A 747 31.36 32.86 29.88
N TYR A 748 31.09 33.57 28.78
CA TYR A 748 31.64 34.91 28.45
C TYR A 748 33.08 35.02 27.86
N TYR A 749 33.16 35.67 26.68
CA TYR A 749 34.35 36.04 25.88
C TYR A 749 35.06 34.97 25.01
N ALA A 750 34.41 34.57 23.92
CA ALA A 750 35.10 34.30 22.64
C ALA A 750 34.22 34.75 21.46
N THR A 751 34.73 35.64 20.60
CA THR A 751 33.97 36.22 19.47
C THR A 751 34.16 35.45 18.17
N ASN A 752 33.07 35.16 17.46
CA ASN A 752 32.86 34.80 16.03
C ASN A 752 34.09 34.70 15.07
N THR A 753 35.17 34.00 15.42
CA THR A 753 36.35 33.84 14.53
C THR A 753 37.16 32.56 14.78
N ILE A 754 36.79 31.72 15.76
CA ILE A 754 37.56 30.52 16.13
C ILE A 754 36.90 29.21 15.65
N SER A 755 35.62 29.23 15.25
CA SER A 755 34.93 28.12 14.55
C SER A 755 35.38 27.95 13.08
N PHE A 756 36.66 28.21 12.78
CA PHE A 756 37.20 28.27 11.42
C PHE A 756 38.15 27.11 11.13
N ASN A 757 37.90 26.40 10.03
CA ASN A 757 38.91 25.62 9.30
C ASN A 757 39.58 24.44 10.05
N ILE A 758 38.90 23.68 10.91
CA ILE A 758 39.45 22.39 11.36
C ILE A 758 39.60 21.46 10.15
N ASP A 759 38.50 21.09 9.49
CA ASP A 759 38.44 20.26 8.27
C ASP A 759 39.51 20.73 7.26
N ARG A 760 39.55 22.04 7.01
CA ARG A 760 40.41 22.66 6.00
C ARG A 760 41.90 22.71 6.36
N LEU A 761 42.27 22.67 7.65
CA LEU A 761 43.67 22.56 8.07
C LEU A 761 44.19 21.12 7.99
N LEU A 762 43.30 20.13 8.02
CA LEU A 762 43.64 18.70 8.07
C LEU A 762 43.97 18.12 6.69
N PHE A 763 43.22 18.47 5.64
CA PHE A 763 43.44 17.95 4.27
C PHE A 763 44.44 18.79 3.44
N LYS A 764 45.24 19.63 4.09
CA LYS A 764 46.18 20.51 3.40
C LYS A 764 47.31 19.71 2.72
N GLY A 765 47.27 19.63 1.40
CA GLY A 765 48.20 18.83 0.58
C GLY A 765 47.59 17.56 -0.02
N ILE A 766 46.26 17.38 0.09
CA ILE A 766 45.50 16.26 -0.48
C ILE A 766 45.64 16.13 -2.01
N ASP A 767 45.93 17.24 -2.69
CA ASP A 767 46.28 17.33 -4.12
C ASP A 767 47.52 16.50 -4.50
N THR A 768 48.38 16.17 -3.53
CA THR A 768 49.63 15.43 -3.73
C THR A 768 49.55 13.93 -3.42
N TRP A 769 48.37 13.42 -3.06
CA TRP A 769 48.18 12.04 -2.60
C TRP A 769 48.16 11.03 -3.75
N ASP A 770 48.94 9.95 -3.65
CA ASP A 770 48.84 8.81 -4.58
C ASP A 770 47.72 7.88 -4.11
N ILE A 771 46.56 8.04 -4.76
CA ILE A 771 45.36 7.21 -4.58
C ILE A 771 45.17 6.19 -5.72
N SER A 772 46.17 5.98 -6.58
CA SER A 772 45.97 5.31 -7.88
C SER A 772 45.59 3.82 -7.80
N HIS A 773 45.75 3.18 -6.64
CA HIS A 773 45.29 1.83 -6.32
C HIS A 773 43.90 1.77 -5.67
N ILE A 774 43.23 2.91 -5.43
CA ILE A 774 41.94 2.94 -4.72
C ILE A 774 40.80 2.48 -5.64
N THR A 775 39.97 1.58 -5.11
CA THR A 775 38.80 1.00 -5.78
C THR A 775 37.47 1.39 -5.13
N ASN A 776 37.49 1.85 -3.86
CA ASN A 776 36.31 2.28 -3.12
C ASN A 776 36.55 3.64 -2.43
N PHE A 777 35.68 4.62 -2.70
CA PHE A 777 35.61 5.95 -2.09
C PHE A 777 34.25 6.18 -1.38
N SER A 778 33.59 5.11 -0.92
CA SER A 778 32.31 5.23 -0.23
C SER A 778 32.43 5.98 1.10
N SER A 779 31.45 6.85 1.39
CA SER A 779 31.38 7.72 2.59
C SER A 779 32.63 8.56 2.88
N PHE A 780 33.52 8.76 1.90
CA PHE A 780 34.90 9.16 2.15
C PHE A 780 35.02 10.53 2.83
N PHE A 781 34.39 11.58 2.30
CA PHE A 781 34.32 12.92 2.91
C PHE A 781 32.99 13.17 3.67
N LYS A 782 32.30 12.11 4.09
CA LYS A 782 30.96 12.19 4.69
C LYS A 782 30.96 13.04 5.98
N ASN A 783 29.97 13.92 6.07
CA ASN A 783 29.70 14.90 7.12
C ASN A 783 30.78 15.98 7.36
N LEU A 784 31.80 16.09 6.51
CA LEU A 784 32.82 17.16 6.59
C LEU A 784 32.25 18.50 6.06
N GLN A 785 31.46 19.18 6.89
CA GLN A 785 30.66 20.34 6.48
C GLN A 785 31.48 21.50 5.88
N TYR A 786 32.78 21.61 6.19
CA TYR A 786 33.69 22.64 5.68
C TYR A 786 34.79 22.11 4.74
N PHE A 787 34.74 20.83 4.33
CA PHE A 787 35.67 20.29 3.34
C PHE A 787 35.45 20.95 1.96
N ASN A 788 36.54 21.49 1.39
CA ASN A 788 36.54 22.14 0.07
C ASN A 788 37.97 22.28 -0.48
N GLU A 789 38.80 21.24 -0.39
CA GLU A 789 40.20 21.25 -0.89
C GLU A 789 40.32 20.49 -2.21
N ASP A 790 41.31 20.86 -3.04
CA ASP A 790 41.47 20.42 -4.43
C ASP A 790 41.89 18.94 -4.55
N ILE A 791 41.12 18.18 -5.33
CA ILE A 791 41.34 16.75 -5.65
C ILE A 791 41.39 16.49 -7.16
N SER A 792 41.45 17.54 -8.00
CA SER A 792 41.39 17.44 -9.47
C SER A 792 42.56 16.66 -10.11
N SER A 793 43.62 16.40 -9.32
CA SER A 793 44.80 15.61 -9.66
C SER A 793 44.62 14.08 -9.50
N TRP A 794 43.52 13.63 -8.90
CA TRP A 794 43.34 12.25 -8.44
C TRP A 794 43.06 11.23 -9.56
N ASN A 795 43.89 10.19 -9.64
CA ASN A 795 43.71 9.07 -10.58
C ASN A 795 42.67 8.05 -10.08
N VAL A 796 41.38 8.39 -10.18
CA VAL A 796 40.25 7.54 -9.77
C VAL A 796 39.86 6.47 -10.82
N SER A 797 40.65 6.25 -11.87
CA SER A 797 40.31 5.36 -13.00
C SER A 797 40.08 3.88 -12.64
N HIS A 798 40.44 3.44 -11.43
CA HIS A 798 40.20 2.07 -10.93
C HIS A 798 38.99 1.95 -9.98
N VAL A 799 38.31 3.06 -9.67
CA VAL A 799 37.23 3.12 -8.68
C VAL A 799 35.95 2.47 -9.20
N LYS A 800 35.24 1.78 -8.30
CA LYS A 800 33.96 1.09 -8.51
C LYS A 800 32.82 1.65 -7.68
N ASP A 801 33.11 2.30 -6.56
CA ASP A 801 32.12 2.77 -5.59
C ASP A 801 32.53 4.16 -5.08
N MET A 802 31.62 5.11 -5.22
CA MET A 802 31.72 6.49 -4.72
C MET A 802 30.45 6.86 -3.91
N SER A 803 29.70 5.88 -3.42
CA SER A 803 28.45 6.15 -2.70
C SER A 803 28.69 6.98 -1.44
N ASN A 804 27.84 7.96 -1.16
CA ASN A 804 27.95 8.86 -0.01
C ASN A 804 29.26 9.70 0.04
N MET A 805 30.08 9.73 -1.03
CA MET A 805 31.46 10.26 -0.98
C MET A 805 31.59 11.69 -0.44
N PHE A 806 30.62 12.56 -0.69
CA PHE A 806 30.53 13.94 -0.20
C PHE A 806 29.21 14.21 0.56
N GLU A 807 28.55 13.16 1.09
CA GLU A 807 27.28 13.32 1.80
C GLU A 807 27.46 14.23 3.03
N GLY A 808 26.68 15.30 3.14
CA GLY A 808 26.79 16.30 4.21
C GLY A 808 27.97 17.28 4.07
N ALA A 809 28.76 17.23 2.99
CA ALA A 809 29.89 18.14 2.77
C ALA A 809 29.42 19.53 2.27
N LYS A 810 28.68 20.26 3.11
CA LYS A 810 27.93 21.49 2.77
C LYS A 810 28.72 22.55 2.01
N SER A 811 30.02 22.68 2.27
CA SER A 811 30.90 23.68 1.65
C SER A 811 31.65 23.20 0.40
N PHE A 812 31.54 21.92 0.01
CA PHE A 812 32.31 21.34 -1.09
C PHE A 812 31.83 21.87 -2.45
N ASN A 813 32.75 22.40 -3.26
CA ASN A 813 32.49 22.95 -4.58
C ASN A 813 33.76 23.02 -5.46
N GLN A 814 34.66 22.04 -5.36
CA GLN A 814 35.89 21.98 -6.18
C GLN A 814 35.66 21.32 -7.54
N ASP A 815 36.42 21.76 -8.54
CA ASP A 815 36.38 21.21 -9.89
C ASP A 815 36.85 19.74 -9.88
N ILE A 816 35.96 18.86 -10.33
CA ILE A 816 36.16 17.41 -10.45
C ILE A 816 35.85 16.91 -11.87
N SER A 817 35.76 17.82 -12.85
CA SER A 817 35.49 17.53 -14.27
C SER A 817 36.56 16.64 -14.92
N SER A 818 37.76 16.57 -14.32
CA SER A 818 38.92 15.79 -14.72
C SER A 818 38.90 14.32 -14.27
N LEU A 819 38.01 13.93 -13.37
CA LEU A 819 38.01 12.60 -12.74
C LEU A 819 37.50 11.51 -13.70
N ASP A 820 38.32 10.47 -13.93
CA ASP A 820 37.95 9.31 -14.74
C ASP A 820 37.07 8.32 -13.94
N VAL A 821 35.77 8.63 -13.87
CA VAL A 821 34.77 7.75 -13.23
C VAL A 821 34.35 6.54 -14.08
N SER A 822 35.06 6.25 -15.19
CA SER A 822 34.57 5.27 -16.19
C SER A 822 34.52 3.80 -15.75
N ASN A 823 34.95 3.48 -14.52
CA ASN A 823 34.79 2.15 -13.90
C ASN A 823 33.83 2.12 -12.70
N VAL A 824 33.24 3.25 -12.32
CA VAL A 824 32.32 3.35 -11.18
C VAL A 824 30.99 2.66 -11.50
N GLN A 825 30.50 1.88 -10.54
CA GLN A 825 29.26 1.11 -10.58
C GLN A 825 28.22 1.63 -9.55
N GLU A 826 28.67 2.30 -8.49
CA GLU A 826 27.84 2.70 -7.35
C GLU A 826 28.10 4.17 -7.00
N MET A 827 27.07 5.02 -7.06
CA MET A 827 27.10 6.48 -6.84
C MET A 827 25.97 7.00 -5.93
N SER A 828 25.21 6.12 -5.26
CA SER A 828 24.12 6.54 -4.39
C SER A 828 24.58 7.51 -3.29
N ARG A 829 23.79 8.54 -2.97
CA ARG A 829 24.11 9.60 -1.98
C ARG A 829 25.40 10.41 -2.24
N MET A 830 26.08 10.28 -3.39
CA MET A 830 27.44 10.80 -3.59
C MET A 830 27.62 12.29 -3.23
N PHE A 831 26.63 13.15 -3.46
CA PHE A 831 26.62 14.57 -3.12
C PHE A 831 25.40 14.97 -2.24
N ALA A 832 24.77 14.02 -1.55
CA ALA A 832 23.57 14.30 -0.76
C ALA A 832 23.87 15.33 0.36
N GLY A 833 23.17 16.46 0.42
CA GLY A 833 23.43 17.54 1.37
C GLY A 833 24.72 18.33 1.12
N ALA A 834 25.37 18.18 -0.03
CA ALA A 834 26.48 19.03 -0.48
C ALA A 834 25.96 20.39 -0.98
N VAL A 835 25.35 21.17 -0.08
CA VAL A 835 24.57 22.41 -0.35
C VAL A 835 25.24 23.37 -1.34
N SER A 836 26.57 23.53 -1.28
CA SER A 836 27.33 24.45 -2.15
C SER A 836 27.77 23.87 -3.51
N PHE A 837 27.62 22.56 -3.74
CA PHE A 837 28.20 21.88 -4.89
C PHE A 837 27.48 22.25 -6.19
N ASN A 838 28.22 22.77 -7.17
CA ASN A 838 27.68 23.17 -8.48
C ASN A 838 28.77 23.19 -9.58
N GLN A 839 29.67 22.20 -9.61
CA GLN A 839 30.73 22.09 -10.63
C GLN A 839 30.32 21.20 -11.81
N ASP A 840 30.79 21.57 -13.00
CA ASP A 840 30.46 20.85 -14.24
C ASP A 840 31.07 19.44 -14.24
N ILE A 841 30.19 18.45 -14.38
CA ILE A 841 30.50 17.03 -14.47
C ILE A 841 29.89 16.40 -15.74
N SER A 842 29.50 17.21 -16.74
CA SER A 842 28.93 16.71 -18.00
C SER A 842 29.91 15.87 -18.82
N SER A 843 31.21 15.94 -18.49
CA SER A 843 32.29 15.15 -19.10
C SER A 843 32.33 13.69 -18.62
N TRP A 844 31.68 13.36 -17.50
CA TRP A 844 31.83 12.08 -16.83
C TRP A 844 31.22 10.91 -17.60
N ASN A 845 32.00 9.83 -17.72
CA ASN A 845 31.55 8.58 -18.34
C ASN A 845 30.88 7.66 -17.30
N VAL A 846 29.62 7.94 -16.96
CA VAL A 846 28.84 7.15 -15.99
C VAL A 846 28.28 5.83 -16.54
N SER A 847 28.71 5.37 -17.72
CA SER A 847 28.09 4.24 -18.46
C SER A 847 28.23 2.84 -17.82
N LYS A 848 28.81 2.73 -16.62
CA LYS A 848 28.85 1.51 -15.81
C LYS A 848 28.11 1.63 -14.46
N VAL A 849 27.54 2.80 -14.16
CA VAL A 849 26.81 3.02 -12.90
C VAL A 849 25.49 2.25 -12.94
N GLU A 850 25.24 1.49 -11.88
CA GLU A 850 24.07 0.64 -11.66
C GLU A 850 23.10 1.28 -10.64
N ASN A 851 23.59 2.19 -9.78
CA ASN A 851 22.83 2.86 -8.72
C ASN A 851 23.19 4.35 -8.58
N MET A 852 22.17 5.23 -8.61
CA MET A 852 22.26 6.68 -8.43
C MET A 852 21.27 7.22 -7.36
N ALA A 853 20.68 6.34 -6.52
CA ALA A 853 19.70 6.74 -5.52
C ALA A 853 20.23 7.86 -4.60
N TYR A 854 19.45 8.90 -4.34
CA TYR A 854 19.81 10.08 -3.53
C TYR A 854 21.06 10.85 -4.01
N MET A 855 21.61 10.63 -5.23
CA MET A 855 22.95 11.13 -5.60
C MET A 855 23.19 12.63 -5.37
N PHE A 856 22.18 13.48 -5.58
CA PHE A 856 22.21 14.94 -5.36
C PHE A 856 21.18 15.41 -4.33
N ALA A 857 20.66 14.52 -3.48
CA ALA A 857 19.56 14.84 -2.56
C ALA A 857 19.96 15.94 -1.55
N GLY A 858 19.38 17.14 -1.64
CA GLY A 858 19.73 18.30 -0.81
C GLY A 858 20.97 19.07 -1.27
N ALA A 859 21.51 18.80 -2.46
CA ALA A 859 22.56 19.60 -3.08
C ALA A 859 21.99 20.92 -3.64
N GLU A 860 21.55 21.82 -2.74
CA GLU A 860 20.67 22.94 -3.10
C GLU A 860 21.19 23.83 -4.25
N SER A 861 22.51 24.04 -4.36
CA SER A 861 23.12 24.87 -5.40
C SER A 861 23.28 24.18 -6.76
N PHE A 862 23.13 22.86 -6.84
CA PHE A 862 23.49 22.07 -8.02
C PHE A 862 22.55 22.35 -9.21
N ASN A 863 23.12 22.73 -10.36
CA ASN A 863 22.36 23.03 -11.57
C ASN A 863 23.23 22.86 -12.84
N GLN A 864 23.85 21.68 -13.01
CA GLN A 864 24.77 21.40 -14.12
C GLN A 864 24.20 20.39 -15.12
N ASN A 865 24.59 20.54 -16.40
CA ASN A 865 24.01 19.81 -17.51
C ASN A 865 24.42 18.32 -17.51
N LEU A 866 23.52 17.44 -17.07
CA LEU A 866 23.75 15.98 -17.05
C LEU A 866 23.24 15.25 -18.31
N ASN A 867 22.65 15.97 -19.28
CA ASN A 867 22.08 15.34 -20.49
C ASN A 867 23.06 14.45 -21.29
N PRO A 868 24.38 14.77 -21.40
CA PRO A 868 25.35 13.92 -22.10
C PRO A 868 25.65 12.57 -21.44
N TRP A 869 25.15 12.31 -20.23
CA TRP A 869 25.41 11.07 -19.50
C TRP A 869 24.66 9.87 -20.10
N ASN A 870 25.38 8.77 -20.33
CA ASN A 870 24.77 7.49 -20.67
C ASN A 870 24.39 6.73 -19.39
N ILE A 871 23.14 6.87 -18.95
CA ILE A 871 22.60 6.20 -17.75
C ILE A 871 22.01 4.79 -18.00
N SER A 872 22.18 4.21 -19.20
CA SER A 872 21.48 2.98 -19.63
C SER A 872 21.80 1.67 -18.88
N ASN A 873 22.59 1.71 -17.81
CA ASN A 873 22.79 0.58 -16.88
C ASN A 873 22.28 0.87 -15.45
N VAL A 874 21.76 2.07 -15.18
CA VAL A 874 21.23 2.46 -13.86
C VAL A 874 19.88 1.80 -13.64
N TRP A 875 19.73 1.10 -12.51
CA TRP A 875 18.47 0.50 -12.06
C TRP A 875 17.73 1.39 -11.05
N ASP A 876 18.44 2.13 -10.20
CA ASP A 876 17.86 2.89 -9.09
C ASP A 876 18.21 4.39 -9.18
N MET A 877 17.17 5.23 -9.25
CA MET A 877 17.25 6.70 -9.24
C MET A 877 16.38 7.32 -8.13
N SER A 878 15.94 6.53 -7.15
CA SER A 878 15.07 6.98 -6.05
C SER A 878 15.68 8.18 -5.32
N TYR A 879 14.91 9.23 -5.03
CA TYR A 879 15.36 10.47 -4.38
C TYR A 879 16.53 11.22 -5.08
N MET A 880 16.94 10.89 -6.32
CA MET A 880 18.22 11.35 -6.90
C MET A 880 18.45 12.86 -6.83
N PHE A 881 17.41 13.68 -6.97
CA PHE A 881 17.43 15.14 -6.88
C PHE A 881 16.48 15.69 -5.79
N SER A 882 16.04 14.88 -4.82
CA SER A 882 15.17 15.34 -3.73
C SER A 882 15.80 16.55 -3.01
N GLY A 883 15.11 17.68 -2.89
CA GLY A 883 15.62 18.91 -2.28
C GLY A 883 16.74 19.63 -3.06
N ALA A 884 17.03 19.26 -4.31
CA ALA A 884 18.00 19.95 -5.17
C ALA A 884 17.43 21.28 -5.71
N LYS A 885 17.18 22.24 -4.82
CA LYS A 885 16.34 23.44 -5.05
C LYS A 885 16.66 24.27 -6.30
N ASN A 886 17.91 24.32 -6.76
CA ASN A 886 18.29 25.06 -7.97
C ASN A 886 18.36 24.22 -9.27
N PHE A 887 18.22 22.90 -9.20
CA PHE A 887 18.41 22.01 -10.34
C PHE A 887 17.29 22.21 -11.38
N ASN A 888 17.67 22.60 -12.61
CA ASN A 888 16.74 22.80 -13.72
C ASN A 888 17.47 22.65 -15.06
N GLN A 889 17.70 21.40 -15.50
CA GLN A 889 18.40 21.06 -16.72
C GLN A 889 17.61 20.03 -17.54
N TYR A 890 17.81 20.01 -18.85
CA TYR A 890 17.21 18.99 -19.73
C TYR A 890 17.89 17.63 -19.53
N LEU A 891 17.10 16.55 -19.54
CA LEU A 891 17.56 15.16 -19.41
C LEU A 891 16.97 14.28 -20.55
N ASP A 892 16.60 14.91 -21.67
CA ASP A 892 15.84 14.31 -22.76
C ASP A 892 16.63 13.37 -23.69
N SER A 893 17.94 13.20 -23.46
CA SER A 893 18.77 12.15 -24.09
C SER A 893 19.16 10.98 -23.17
N TRP A 894 18.60 10.90 -21.95
CA TRP A 894 18.74 9.72 -21.08
C TRP A 894 17.89 8.54 -21.58
N ASN A 895 18.44 7.33 -21.54
CA ASN A 895 17.73 6.08 -21.87
C ASN A 895 17.34 5.33 -20.58
N THR A 896 16.13 5.60 -20.09
CA THR A 896 15.61 5.11 -18.81
C THR A 896 15.03 3.69 -18.82
N SER A 897 15.04 2.99 -19.97
CA SER A 897 14.43 1.65 -20.15
C SER A 897 14.96 0.52 -19.24
N ASN A 898 16.05 0.75 -18.50
CA ASN A 898 16.60 -0.18 -17.49
C ASN A 898 16.41 0.31 -16.03
N VAL A 899 15.76 1.45 -15.80
CA VAL A 899 15.48 1.98 -14.45
C VAL A 899 14.24 1.30 -13.90
N GLY A 900 14.35 0.76 -12.68
CA GLY A 900 13.26 0.09 -11.95
C GLY A 900 12.64 0.91 -10.82
N LYS A 901 13.28 2.01 -10.40
CA LYS A 901 12.80 2.89 -9.31
C LYS A 901 13.04 4.37 -9.59
N MET A 902 12.01 5.20 -9.38
CA MET A 902 12.07 6.68 -9.49
C MET A 902 11.30 7.40 -8.36
N ASP A 903 10.97 6.71 -7.26
CA ASP A 903 10.24 7.31 -6.14
C ASP A 903 11.03 8.50 -5.55
N HIS A 904 10.31 9.57 -5.17
CA HIS A 904 10.84 10.83 -4.62
C HIS A 904 11.92 11.55 -5.48
N MET A 905 12.14 11.14 -6.75
CA MET A 905 13.32 11.55 -7.54
C MET A 905 13.55 13.07 -7.64
N PHE A 906 12.49 13.88 -7.70
CA PHE A 906 12.52 15.35 -7.76
C PHE A 906 11.68 16.00 -6.64
N GLU A 907 11.40 15.28 -5.56
CA GLU A 907 10.74 15.77 -4.35
C GLU A 907 11.39 17.11 -3.88
N TYR A 908 10.63 18.15 -3.58
CA TYR A 908 11.12 19.49 -3.21
C TYR A 908 12.17 20.14 -4.15
N ALA A 909 12.35 19.65 -5.38
CA ALA A 909 13.28 20.22 -6.37
C ALA A 909 12.70 21.53 -6.97
N SER A 910 12.65 22.58 -6.16
CA SER A 910 11.78 23.77 -6.32
C SER A 910 11.89 24.58 -7.63
N LYS A 911 12.89 24.30 -8.49
CA LYS A 911 13.05 24.94 -9.81
C LYS A 911 13.05 23.95 -10.97
N PHE A 912 12.96 22.64 -10.71
CA PHE A 912 13.08 21.63 -11.76
C PHE A 912 11.90 21.74 -12.73
N ASN A 913 12.20 22.00 -13.99
CA ASN A 913 11.26 21.96 -15.11
C ASN A 913 11.97 21.38 -16.34
N GLY A 914 12.83 20.37 -16.09
CA GLY A 914 13.65 19.74 -17.11
C GLY A 914 12.83 18.81 -17.99
N LYS A 915 12.99 18.96 -19.31
CA LYS A 915 12.36 18.10 -20.33
C LYS A 915 12.78 16.63 -20.12
N ILE A 916 11.76 15.78 -19.96
CA ILE A 916 11.82 14.32 -19.71
C ILE A 916 10.70 13.54 -20.44
N ASP A 917 9.98 14.21 -21.36
CA ASP A 917 8.85 13.66 -22.13
C ASP A 917 9.19 12.46 -23.04
N ASN A 918 10.48 12.24 -23.30
CA ASN A 918 10.98 11.14 -24.13
C ASN A 918 11.45 9.91 -23.33
N TRP A 919 11.32 9.91 -22.00
CA TRP A 919 11.76 8.80 -21.16
C TRP A 919 10.89 7.55 -21.35
N ASP A 920 11.55 6.40 -21.51
CA ASP A 920 10.90 5.09 -21.41
C ASP A 920 10.80 4.73 -19.93
N VAL A 921 9.57 4.74 -19.42
CA VAL A 921 9.25 4.52 -18.00
C VAL A 921 8.59 3.15 -17.77
N SER A 922 8.57 2.27 -18.78
CA SER A 922 7.88 0.97 -18.77
C SER A 922 8.40 -0.05 -17.74
N GLY A 923 9.61 0.14 -17.20
CA GLY A 923 10.23 -0.74 -16.22
C GLY A 923 10.13 -0.28 -14.76
N VAL A 924 9.60 0.92 -14.50
CA VAL A 924 9.67 1.58 -13.18
C VAL A 924 8.50 1.17 -12.29
N GLY A 925 8.78 0.41 -11.23
CA GLY A 925 7.75 -0.12 -10.32
C GLY A 925 7.28 0.83 -9.22
N ASP A 926 7.90 2.01 -9.05
CA ASP A 926 7.49 3.00 -8.05
C ASP A 926 7.81 4.44 -8.50
N PHE A 927 6.81 5.31 -8.34
CA PHE A 927 6.79 6.75 -8.65
C PHE A 927 6.36 7.61 -7.45
N SER A 928 6.12 7.00 -6.29
CA SER A 928 5.60 7.68 -5.10
C SER A 928 6.37 8.96 -4.81
N TYR A 929 5.67 10.08 -4.64
CA TYR A 929 6.24 11.39 -4.32
C TYR A 929 7.26 11.95 -5.35
N MET A 930 7.38 11.41 -6.57
CA MET A 930 8.43 11.75 -7.54
C MET A 930 8.59 13.27 -7.80
N PHE A 931 7.51 14.04 -7.83
CA PHE A 931 7.50 15.50 -7.99
C PHE A 931 6.82 16.24 -6.81
N TYR A 932 6.69 15.59 -5.65
CA TYR A 932 6.05 16.18 -4.47
C TYR A 932 6.77 17.48 -4.08
N GLY A 933 6.06 18.61 -3.99
CA GLY A 933 6.66 19.91 -3.67
C GLY A 933 7.61 20.48 -4.72
N ALA A 934 7.67 19.91 -5.94
CA ALA A 934 8.50 20.41 -7.05
C ALA A 934 7.91 21.69 -7.67
N ALA A 935 7.96 22.80 -6.93
CA ALA A 935 7.28 24.08 -7.21
C ALA A 935 7.61 24.77 -8.56
N GLY A 936 8.56 24.24 -9.34
CA GLY A 936 8.88 24.72 -10.69
C GLY A 936 8.36 23.82 -11.83
N PHE A 937 7.87 22.62 -11.52
CA PHE A 937 7.63 21.57 -12.51
C PHE A 937 6.32 21.77 -13.26
N ASN A 938 6.41 21.84 -14.59
CA ASN A 938 5.29 22.02 -15.51
C ASN A 938 5.70 21.56 -16.93
N GLN A 939 6.18 20.31 -17.03
CA GLN A 939 6.43 19.65 -18.32
C GLN A 939 5.20 18.85 -18.74
N ASP A 940 5.04 18.65 -20.06
CA ASP A 940 4.04 17.74 -20.62
C ASP A 940 4.58 16.30 -20.57
N LEU A 941 3.87 15.41 -19.86
CA LEU A 941 4.21 13.98 -19.73
C LEU A 941 3.23 13.06 -20.46
N SER A 942 2.41 13.58 -21.39
CA SER A 942 1.42 12.79 -22.14
C SER A 942 2.01 11.56 -22.86
N ASN A 943 3.28 11.63 -23.29
CA ASN A 943 4.03 10.51 -23.88
C ASN A 943 4.29 9.32 -22.93
N TRP A 944 4.17 9.50 -21.61
CA TRP A 944 4.29 8.41 -20.62
C TRP A 944 2.97 7.61 -20.48
N GLY A 945 1.93 7.98 -21.24
CA GLY A 945 0.55 7.46 -21.12
C GLY A 945 0.38 5.95 -21.36
N TYR A 946 -0.75 5.43 -20.87
CA TYR A 946 -1.13 4.01 -20.73
C TYR A 946 -0.20 3.16 -19.86
N MET A 947 1.12 3.37 -19.87
CA MET A 947 2.06 2.50 -19.14
C MET A 947 2.08 2.71 -17.62
N ILE A 948 1.46 3.77 -17.10
CA ILE A 948 1.24 3.94 -15.65
C ILE A 948 -0.03 3.20 -15.19
N GLY A 949 -0.97 2.90 -16.10
CA GLY A 949 -2.25 2.25 -15.77
C GLY A 949 -2.23 0.72 -15.65
N GLU A 950 -1.15 0.04 -16.06
CA GLU A 950 -1.04 -1.43 -15.97
C GLU A 950 -0.40 -1.95 -14.66
N TRP A 951 0.07 -1.07 -13.77
CA TRP A 951 0.77 -1.45 -12.52
C TRP A 951 -0.13 -1.99 -11.40
N THR A 952 -1.44 -2.11 -11.64
CA THR A 952 -2.41 -2.73 -10.71
C THR A 952 -2.48 -4.26 -10.80
N LYS A 953 -1.56 -4.91 -11.53
CA LYS A 953 -1.51 -6.38 -11.65
C LYS A 953 -0.68 -7.05 -10.55
N GLU A 954 -1.37 -7.84 -9.74
CA GLU A 954 -0.84 -8.93 -8.90
C GLU A 954 0.19 -8.52 -7.82
N TYR A 955 -0.29 -7.72 -6.85
CA TYR A 955 0.19 -7.77 -5.46
C TYR A 955 -0.99 -8.03 -4.50
N GLU A 956 -0.68 -8.46 -3.28
CA GLU A 956 -1.65 -8.96 -2.30
C GLU A 956 -2.63 -7.88 -1.79
N PRO A 957 -3.87 -8.24 -1.41
CA PRO A 957 -4.90 -7.27 -1.00
C PRO A 957 -4.60 -6.66 0.37
N GLY A 958 -3.84 -5.56 0.37
CA GLY A 958 -3.50 -4.80 1.57
C GLY A 958 -3.03 -3.37 1.31
N GLU A 959 -2.38 -3.10 0.18
CA GLU A 959 -1.87 -1.76 -0.18
C GLU A 959 -2.56 -1.25 -1.45
N LYS A 960 -3.38 -0.19 -1.32
CA LYS A 960 -3.78 0.63 -2.48
C LYS A 960 -2.54 1.30 -3.04
N SER A 961 -2.43 1.48 -4.36
CA SER A 961 -1.27 2.14 -4.97
C SER A 961 -1.22 3.64 -4.63
N VAL A 962 -0.51 3.98 -3.55
CA VAL A 962 -0.23 5.33 -3.03
C VAL A 962 0.52 6.23 -4.05
N THR A 963 0.97 5.63 -5.15
CA THR A 963 2.01 6.11 -6.07
C THR A 963 1.65 7.37 -6.84
N LEU A 964 0.44 7.47 -7.41
CA LEU A 964 0.03 8.54 -8.34
C LEU A 964 -0.48 9.81 -7.65
N GLU A 965 -1.33 9.67 -6.63
CA GLU A 965 -1.91 10.81 -5.89
C GLU A 965 -0.82 11.64 -5.20
N ASN A 966 0.17 10.96 -4.60
CA ASN A 966 1.31 11.61 -3.96
C ASN A 966 2.38 12.09 -4.94
N MET A 967 2.37 11.62 -6.19
CA MET A 967 3.42 11.89 -7.19
C MET A 967 3.61 13.39 -7.45
N PHE A 968 2.55 14.19 -7.34
CA PHE A 968 2.55 15.60 -7.75
C PHE A 968 2.02 16.58 -6.68
N THR A 969 1.74 16.12 -5.46
CA THR A 969 1.18 16.97 -4.39
C THR A 969 2.10 18.16 -4.11
N ASN A 970 1.55 19.34 -3.80
CA ASN A 970 2.29 20.60 -3.64
C ASN A 970 3.08 21.09 -4.87
N SER A 971 2.89 20.52 -6.07
CA SER A 971 3.48 20.99 -7.34
C SER A 971 2.56 21.96 -8.11
N PRO A 972 3.03 22.65 -9.17
CA PRO A 972 2.17 23.47 -10.02
C PRO A 972 1.11 22.69 -10.80
N LEU A 973 1.34 21.40 -11.05
CA LEU A 973 0.43 20.52 -11.80
C LEU A 973 -0.81 20.15 -10.98
N GLU A 974 -0.69 20.04 -9.65
CA GLU A 974 -1.84 19.87 -8.75
C GLU A 974 -2.76 21.10 -8.77
N LYS A 975 -2.20 22.30 -8.80
CA LYS A 975 -2.93 23.57 -8.66
C LYS A 975 -3.55 24.07 -9.97
N THR A 976 -3.01 23.65 -11.09
CA THR A 976 -3.52 23.93 -12.44
C THR A 976 -3.28 22.71 -13.33
N PRO A 977 -4.09 21.64 -13.18
CA PRO A 977 -3.88 20.39 -13.89
C PRO A 977 -4.03 20.54 -15.41
N PRO A 978 -3.00 20.22 -16.21
CA PRO A 978 -3.13 20.12 -17.66
C PRO A 978 -3.96 18.88 -18.02
N GLN A 979 -4.56 18.87 -19.22
CA GLN A 979 -5.52 17.84 -19.61
C GLN A 979 -4.94 16.41 -19.58
N TRP A 980 -3.66 16.22 -19.88
CA TRP A 980 -3.01 14.90 -19.78
C TRP A 980 -2.82 14.41 -18.34
N TYR A 981 -2.70 15.33 -17.36
CA TYR A 981 -2.59 15.01 -15.93
C TYR A 981 -3.96 14.61 -15.37
N SER A 982 -5.01 15.32 -15.77
CA SER A 982 -6.40 14.90 -15.48
C SER A 982 -6.63 13.48 -15.98
N ASN A 983 -6.23 13.19 -17.23
CA ASN A 983 -6.30 11.85 -17.83
C ASN A 983 -5.33 10.81 -17.23
N MET A 984 -4.50 11.16 -16.23
CA MET A 984 -3.63 10.23 -15.49
C MET A 984 -4.12 9.93 -14.07
N ILE A 985 -4.89 10.84 -13.45
CA ILE A 985 -5.33 10.73 -12.05
C ILE A 985 -6.84 10.54 -11.93
N TYR A 986 -7.63 11.02 -12.89
CA TYR A 986 -9.08 10.78 -12.93
C TYR A 986 -9.43 9.72 -13.97
N ASP A 987 -9.93 8.59 -13.45
CA ASP A 987 -10.96 7.82 -14.14
C ASP A 987 -12.23 8.68 -14.26
N GLU A 988 -13.02 8.50 -15.32
CA GLU A 988 -14.01 9.49 -15.73
C GLU A 988 -15.19 9.61 -14.74
N THR A 989 -15.39 10.82 -14.22
CA THR A 989 -16.67 11.31 -13.68
C THR A 989 -16.78 12.82 -13.90
N ASP A 990 -18.01 13.28 -14.15
CA ASP A 990 -18.27 14.49 -14.95
C ASP A 990 -18.74 15.72 -14.12
N ASP A 991 -18.59 16.89 -14.74
CA ASP A 991 -19.35 18.14 -14.57
C ASP A 991 -19.68 18.67 -13.14
N LYS A 992 -19.06 19.79 -12.74
CA LYS A 992 -19.73 20.79 -11.86
C LYS A 992 -19.50 22.24 -12.32
N GLU A 993 -20.57 23.03 -12.15
CA GLU A 993 -20.77 24.34 -12.77
C GLU A 993 -20.00 25.49 -12.08
N GLU A 994 -19.59 26.46 -12.90
CA GLU A 994 -18.91 27.71 -12.53
C GLU A 994 -19.77 28.61 -11.61
N TYR A 995 -19.26 28.95 -10.42
CA TYR A 995 -19.81 30.01 -9.55
C TYR A 995 -18.69 30.92 -9.03
N ALA A 996 -18.81 32.22 -9.28
CA ALA A 996 -17.85 33.24 -8.82
C ALA A 996 -18.56 34.36 -8.05
N PHE A 997 -18.18 34.55 -6.79
CA PHE A 997 -18.38 35.77 -5.99
C PHE A 997 -17.09 35.92 -5.14
N ASP A 998 -16.24 36.91 -5.42
CA ASP A 998 -16.36 38.35 -5.09
C ASP A 998 -15.91 38.64 -3.66
N GLU A 999 -14.89 39.47 -3.52
CA GLU A 999 -14.19 39.74 -2.27
C GLU A 999 -14.98 40.75 -1.40
N ASN A 1000 -14.74 40.71 -0.07
CA ASN A 1000 -15.16 41.68 0.98
C ASN A 1000 -16.44 41.36 1.79
N THR A 1001 -16.35 40.42 2.73
CA THR A 1001 -17.04 40.57 4.05
C THR A 1001 -16.17 40.02 5.19
N LEU A 1002 -16.17 40.72 6.33
CA LEU A 1002 -15.49 40.33 7.58
C LEU A 1002 -16.54 39.84 8.58
N ASP A 1003 -16.75 38.53 8.73
CA ASP A 1003 -17.58 38.00 9.84
C ASP A 1003 -17.30 36.52 10.19
N GLY A 1004 -16.43 36.29 11.19
CA GLY A 1004 -16.27 35.01 11.89
C GLY A 1004 -15.47 33.89 11.19
N PRO A 1005 -15.14 32.80 11.91
CA PRO A 1005 -14.61 31.57 11.34
C PRO A 1005 -15.75 30.69 10.80
N GLU A 1006 -15.58 30.13 9.61
CA GLU A 1006 -16.53 29.16 9.06
C GLU A 1006 -16.27 27.77 9.65
N CYS A 1007 -17.35 27.10 10.05
CA CYS A 1007 -17.31 25.76 10.63
C CYS A 1007 -18.31 24.86 9.92
N GLU A 1008 -17.84 23.87 9.16
CA GLU A 1008 -18.68 22.84 8.56
C GLU A 1008 -19.07 21.77 9.57
N LYS A 1009 -20.21 21.10 9.32
CA LYS A 1009 -20.55 19.85 10.03
C LYS A 1009 -19.84 18.73 9.29
N LEU A 1010 -19.04 17.94 9.99
CA LEU A 1010 -18.53 16.70 9.41
C LEU A 1010 -19.74 15.77 9.16
N SER A 1011 -19.79 15.19 7.95
CA SER A 1011 -20.62 14.02 7.68
C SER A 1011 -20.17 12.86 8.56
N ASP A 1012 -21.06 11.90 8.83
CA ASP A 1012 -20.94 10.98 9.97
C ASP A 1012 -19.95 9.81 9.76
N ALA A 1013 -18.76 10.11 9.22
CA ALA A 1013 -17.57 9.26 9.17
C ALA A 1013 -16.30 10.12 9.24
N SER A 1014 -15.44 9.85 10.22
CA SER A 1014 -14.03 10.26 10.23
C SER A 1014 -13.20 9.12 10.80
N GLU A 1015 -11.91 9.12 10.47
CA GLU A 1015 -10.90 8.42 11.24
C GLU A 1015 -10.73 9.09 12.62
N ASP A 1016 -9.85 8.56 13.47
CA ASP A 1016 -9.50 9.08 14.81
C ASP A 1016 -10.61 9.13 15.87
N GLY A 1017 -10.95 7.93 16.38
CA GLY A 1017 -11.03 7.72 17.84
C GLY A 1017 -12.37 7.91 18.55
N PHE A 1018 -13.43 8.38 17.90
CA PHE A 1018 -14.74 8.58 18.55
C PHE A 1018 -15.90 7.78 17.92
N ASP A 1019 -16.79 7.29 18.80
CA ASP A 1019 -17.91 6.39 18.48
C ASP A 1019 -19.03 7.12 17.69
N PRO A 1020 -19.32 6.75 16.43
CA PRO A 1020 -20.23 7.50 15.55
C PRO A 1020 -21.70 7.27 15.93
N GLY A 1021 -22.33 8.31 16.48
CA GLY A 1021 -23.78 8.32 16.74
C GLY A 1021 -24.27 9.13 17.95
N MET A 1022 -23.38 9.80 18.71
CA MET A 1022 -23.77 10.53 19.92
C MET A 1022 -23.13 11.92 20.14
N TRP A 1023 -22.50 12.51 19.13
CA TRP A 1023 -21.85 13.82 19.21
C TRP A 1023 -22.25 14.72 18.04
N TYR A 1024 -22.38 16.02 18.28
CA TYR A 1024 -22.47 17.01 17.22
C TYR A 1024 -21.05 17.53 16.91
N THR A 1025 -20.45 17.00 15.86
CA THR A 1025 -19.04 17.29 15.47
C THR A 1025 -18.97 18.36 14.39
N TYR A 1026 -18.13 19.37 14.60
CA TYR A 1026 -17.84 20.43 13.63
C TYR A 1026 -16.34 20.67 13.52
N ARG A 1027 -15.86 20.89 12.29
CA ARG A 1027 -14.49 21.35 12.01
C ARG A 1027 -14.55 22.84 11.65
N CYS A 1028 -13.86 23.68 12.43
CA CYS A 1028 -13.75 25.12 12.21
C CYS A 1028 -12.39 25.44 11.58
N VAL A 1029 -12.35 26.27 10.53
CA VAL A 1029 -11.11 26.73 9.88
C VAL A 1029 -10.87 28.21 10.19
N PHE A 1030 -9.61 28.57 10.40
CA PHE A 1030 -9.20 29.93 10.76
C PHE A 1030 -8.20 30.49 9.74
N ALA A 1031 -8.23 31.80 9.52
CA ALA A 1031 -7.19 32.50 8.80
C ALA A 1031 -5.95 32.71 9.70
N ASP A 1032 -4.78 32.83 9.09
CA ASP A 1032 -3.53 33.14 9.82
C ASP A 1032 -3.65 34.48 10.62
N ASP A 1033 -2.92 34.57 11.73
CA ASP A 1033 -2.88 35.70 12.69
C ASP A 1033 -4.18 35.97 13.53
N VAL A 1034 -5.07 34.98 13.72
CA VAL A 1034 -6.20 35.10 14.68
C VAL A 1034 -5.78 34.72 16.11
N SER A 1035 -6.09 35.57 17.10
CA SER A 1035 -5.76 35.31 18.52
C SER A 1035 -6.67 34.26 19.18
N MET A 1036 -6.12 33.47 20.10
CA MET A 1036 -6.86 32.45 20.88
C MET A 1036 -8.12 32.99 21.58
N GLU A 1037 -8.11 34.22 22.09
CA GLU A 1037 -9.31 34.83 22.69
C GLU A 1037 -10.43 35.04 21.64
N SER A 1038 -10.04 35.43 20.42
CA SER A 1038 -10.96 35.58 19.28
C SER A 1038 -11.50 34.23 18.80
N VAL A 1039 -10.65 33.20 18.74
CA VAL A 1039 -11.04 31.81 18.41
C VAL A 1039 -12.08 31.32 19.41
N TYR A 1040 -11.79 31.39 20.72
CA TYR A 1040 -12.65 30.88 21.78
C TYR A 1040 -14.02 31.60 21.83
N LYS A 1041 -14.03 32.93 21.67
CA LYS A 1041 -15.26 33.73 21.56
C LYS A 1041 -16.05 33.41 20.29
N GLY A 1042 -15.38 33.20 19.15
CA GLY A 1042 -16.01 32.81 17.89
C GLY A 1042 -16.66 31.42 17.95
N VAL A 1043 -15.94 30.43 18.47
CA VAL A 1043 -16.40 29.06 18.71
C VAL A 1043 -17.67 29.03 19.57
N LEU A 1044 -17.64 29.67 20.75
CA LEU A 1044 -18.79 29.68 21.66
C LEU A 1044 -20.01 30.38 21.03
N LYS A 1045 -19.79 31.44 20.24
CA LYS A 1045 -20.85 32.13 19.49
C LYS A 1045 -21.45 31.21 18.42
N THR A 1046 -20.64 30.58 17.56
CA THR A 1046 -21.10 29.71 16.48
C THR A 1046 -21.86 28.48 16.99
N ILE A 1047 -21.41 27.87 18.11
CA ILE A 1047 -22.13 26.77 18.77
C ILE A 1047 -23.47 27.26 19.32
N ALA A 1048 -23.48 28.37 20.06
CA ALA A 1048 -24.70 28.95 20.62
C ALA A 1048 -25.73 29.31 19.53
N ASP A 1049 -25.30 29.91 18.42
CA ASP A 1049 -26.17 30.36 17.33
C ASP A 1049 -26.71 29.18 16.49
N LYS A 1050 -25.91 28.11 16.28
CA LYS A 1050 -26.39 26.88 15.62
C LYS A 1050 -27.36 26.08 16.50
N VAL A 1051 -27.04 25.85 17.77
CA VAL A 1051 -27.93 25.16 18.73
C VAL A 1051 -29.22 25.94 18.96
N SER A 1052 -29.16 27.28 18.96
CA SER A 1052 -30.36 28.14 19.00
C SER A 1052 -31.29 27.90 17.80
N LYS A 1053 -30.75 27.79 16.58
CA LYS A 1053 -31.54 27.50 15.37
C LYS A 1053 -32.21 26.13 15.40
N GLU A 1054 -31.52 25.08 15.85
CA GLU A 1054 -32.12 23.74 15.94
C GLU A 1054 -33.22 23.66 17.02
N LEU A 1055 -33.07 24.38 18.14
CA LEU A 1055 -34.10 24.47 19.18
C LEU A 1055 -35.33 25.26 18.70
N GLU A 1056 -35.15 26.34 17.94
CA GLU A 1056 -36.26 27.10 17.33
C GLU A 1056 -37.04 26.28 16.29
N GLN A 1057 -36.38 25.37 15.57
CA GLN A 1057 -37.05 24.46 14.62
C GLN A 1057 -37.80 23.31 15.30
N ASN A 1058 -37.31 22.80 16.44
CA ASN A 1058 -37.89 21.63 17.12
C ASN A 1058 -38.88 21.96 18.24
N ASN A 1059 -38.96 23.22 18.70
CA ASN A 1059 -40.04 23.73 19.57
C ASN A 1059 -40.15 23.01 20.94
N ASP A 1060 -39.02 22.49 21.44
CA ASP A 1060 -38.92 21.71 22.69
C ASP A 1060 -38.86 22.63 23.93
N LEU A 1061 -40.04 22.88 24.51
CA LEU A 1061 -40.24 23.71 25.71
C LEU A 1061 -39.42 23.27 26.94
N SER A 1062 -38.87 22.04 26.98
CA SER A 1062 -38.10 21.55 28.13
C SER A 1062 -36.73 22.22 28.29
N LYS A 1063 -36.19 22.86 27.25
CA LYS A 1063 -34.82 23.40 27.21
C LYS A 1063 -34.74 24.93 27.20
N GLN A 1064 -35.87 25.62 27.35
CA GLN A 1064 -35.95 27.06 27.11
C GLN A 1064 -35.16 27.90 28.14
N GLU A 1065 -35.01 27.45 29.38
CA GLU A 1065 -34.13 28.11 30.38
C GLU A 1065 -32.63 27.98 30.05
N LEU A 1066 -32.24 26.94 29.30
CA LEU A 1066 -30.86 26.68 28.93
C LEU A 1066 -30.41 27.58 27.76
N TYR A 1067 -31.31 27.79 26.78
CA TYR A 1067 -31.15 28.73 25.67
C TYR A 1067 -30.86 30.17 26.18
N GLU A 1068 -31.63 30.65 27.16
CA GLU A 1068 -31.41 31.99 27.74
C GLU A 1068 -30.09 32.08 28.53
N LYS A 1069 -29.70 31.02 29.27
CA LYS A 1069 -28.39 30.99 29.97
C LYS A 1069 -27.19 30.98 29.03
N ILE A 1070 -27.30 30.35 27.86
CA ILE A 1070 -26.25 30.39 26.83
C ILE A 1070 -26.08 31.82 26.29
N LYS A 1071 -27.18 32.56 26.07
CA LYS A 1071 -27.13 34.00 25.73
C LYS A 1071 -26.58 34.87 26.87
N GLU A 1072 -26.83 34.53 28.13
CA GLU A 1072 -26.25 35.25 29.27
C GLU A 1072 -24.72 35.07 29.34
N LEU A 1073 -24.20 33.89 28.98
CA LEU A 1073 -22.76 33.61 28.88
C LEU A 1073 -22.09 34.34 27.69
N GLN A 1074 -22.77 34.48 26.54
CA GLN A 1074 -22.25 35.26 25.38
C GLN A 1074 -21.90 36.73 25.74
N ASN A 1075 -22.44 37.27 26.84
CA ASN A 1075 -22.35 38.69 27.19
C ASN A 1075 -21.42 39.00 28.40
N LYS A 1076 -20.68 38.02 28.93
CA LYS A 1076 -19.74 38.25 30.05
C LYS A 1076 -18.30 38.39 29.59
N GLU A 1077 -17.84 39.63 29.45
CA GLU A 1077 -16.41 39.95 29.36
C GLU A 1077 -15.74 39.92 30.74
N GLU A 1078 -15.12 38.81 31.10
CA GLU A 1078 -14.11 38.74 32.17
C GLU A 1078 -12.76 38.31 31.60
N ASN A 1079 -11.68 38.92 32.08
CA ASN A 1079 -10.36 38.83 31.45
C ASN A 1079 -9.63 37.54 31.82
N TYR A 1080 -9.30 36.72 30.81
CA TYR A 1080 -8.37 35.59 30.92
C TYR A 1080 -7.04 35.96 30.28
N SER A 1081 -5.92 35.50 30.85
CA SER A 1081 -4.58 35.76 30.34
C SER A 1081 -3.86 34.47 29.99
N PHE A 1082 -3.60 34.26 28.70
CA PHE A 1082 -2.84 33.12 28.17
C PHE A 1082 -1.45 33.57 27.71
N SER A 1083 -0.47 32.67 27.81
CA SER A 1083 0.85 32.83 27.17
C SER A 1083 0.76 32.52 25.67
N GLN A 1084 1.59 33.19 24.87
CA GLN A 1084 1.64 32.96 23.42
C GLN A 1084 2.38 31.66 23.09
N ASP A 1085 1.82 30.87 22.18
CA ASP A 1085 2.55 30.09 21.16
C ASP A 1085 1.60 29.81 19.97
N TYR A 1086 1.95 28.88 19.07
CA TYR A 1086 1.70 29.01 17.62
C TYR A 1086 0.40 28.39 17.05
N GLY A 1087 -0.24 29.12 16.13
CA GLY A 1087 -0.55 28.60 14.78
C GLY A 1087 -1.52 27.44 14.60
N ILE A 1088 -2.74 27.52 15.15
CA ILE A 1088 -3.83 26.56 14.86
C ILE A 1088 -4.53 26.93 13.55
N THR A 1089 -4.57 26.02 12.57
CA THR A 1089 -5.25 26.23 11.27
C THR A 1089 -6.69 25.72 11.25
N TRP A 1090 -6.98 24.62 11.97
CA TRP A 1090 -8.34 24.13 12.20
C TRP A 1090 -8.49 23.50 13.59
N LEU A 1091 -9.73 23.49 14.09
CA LEU A 1091 -10.11 22.95 15.40
C LEU A 1091 -11.36 22.07 15.24
N GLU A 1092 -11.36 20.89 15.85
CA GLU A 1092 -12.55 20.02 15.90
C GLU A 1092 -13.20 20.02 17.28
N ILE A 1093 -14.54 20.04 17.26
CA ILE A 1093 -15.34 20.26 18.46
C ILE A 1093 -16.56 19.32 18.45
N GLY A 1094 -16.68 18.51 19.50
CA GLY A 1094 -17.84 17.66 19.77
C GLY A 1094 -18.65 18.18 20.96
N ALA A 1095 -19.96 18.35 20.80
CA ALA A 1095 -20.88 18.70 21.90
C ALA A 1095 -21.94 17.63 22.14
N LYS A 1096 -22.29 17.40 23.43
CA LYS A 1096 -23.26 16.38 23.87
C LYS A 1096 -24.06 16.82 25.09
N PHE A 1097 -25.37 16.58 25.07
CA PHE A 1097 -26.26 16.77 26.22
C PHE A 1097 -26.28 15.53 27.13
N ILE A 1098 -26.16 15.71 28.44
CA ILE A 1098 -26.33 14.65 29.44
C ILE A 1098 -27.19 15.20 30.59
N GLY A 1099 -28.49 14.88 30.56
CA GLY A 1099 -29.48 15.43 31.50
C GLY A 1099 -29.60 16.95 31.32
N ASP A 1100 -29.55 17.69 32.43
CA ASP A 1100 -29.62 19.15 32.47
C ASP A 1100 -28.25 19.84 32.21
N SER A 1101 -27.26 19.09 31.71
CA SER A 1101 -25.87 19.53 31.51
C SER A 1101 -25.41 19.35 30.06
N ILE A 1102 -24.45 20.17 29.63
CA ILE A 1102 -23.76 20.05 28.34
C ILE A 1102 -22.29 19.70 28.59
N ILE A 1103 -21.75 18.76 27.82
CA ILE A 1103 -20.31 18.48 27.71
C ILE A 1103 -19.84 18.92 26.33
N ILE A 1104 -18.67 19.59 26.29
CA ILE A 1104 -18.01 20.04 25.06
C ILE A 1104 -16.56 19.57 25.10
N ASN A 1105 -16.11 18.89 24.06
CA ASN A 1105 -14.74 18.42 23.89
C ASN A 1105 -14.10 19.04 22.64
N THR A 1106 -12.79 19.30 22.69
CA THR A 1106 -12.01 19.87 21.58
C THR A 1106 -10.71 19.09 21.33
N ASN A 1107 -10.40 18.83 20.06
CA ASN A 1107 -9.14 18.21 19.59
C ASN A 1107 -8.42 19.13 18.58
N GLU A 1108 -7.08 19.13 18.62
CA GLU A 1108 -6.21 19.93 17.74
C GLU A 1108 -5.31 19.05 16.86
N ALA A 1109 -4.94 19.59 15.69
CA ALA A 1109 -4.38 18.85 14.55
C ALA A 1109 -2.94 18.30 14.73
N GLN A 1110 -2.38 18.30 15.95
CA GLN A 1110 -1.09 17.65 16.26
C GLN A 1110 -1.18 16.58 17.38
N GLY A 1111 -2.39 16.23 17.84
CA GLY A 1111 -2.65 14.92 18.45
C GLY A 1111 -2.17 14.64 19.87
N GLU A 1112 -1.51 15.58 20.57
CA GLU A 1112 -1.00 15.35 21.93
C GLU A 1112 -1.87 15.92 23.09
N GLU A 1113 -2.87 16.77 22.83
CA GLU A 1113 -3.77 17.29 23.89
C GLU A 1113 -5.26 17.31 23.49
N SER A 1114 -6.12 16.85 24.41
CA SER A 1114 -7.58 16.84 24.29
C SER A 1114 -8.22 17.53 25.49
N TYR A 1115 -9.08 18.52 25.27
CA TYR A 1115 -9.71 19.29 26.35
C TYR A 1115 -11.21 18.97 26.48
N SER A 1116 -11.67 18.70 27.70
CA SER A 1116 -13.08 18.37 28.02
C SER A 1116 -13.68 19.37 29.01
N TYR A 1117 -14.88 19.89 28.73
CA TYR A 1117 -15.56 20.91 29.52
C TYR A 1117 -16.99 20.50 29.88
N ILE A 1118 -17.39 20.68 31.15
CA ILE A 1118 -18.73 20.30 31.64
C ILE A 1118 -19.47 21.53 32.20
N ILE A 1119 -20.63 21.85 31.61
CA ILE A 1119 -21.51 22.95 32.05
C ILE A 1119 -22.74 22.36 32.75
N ASN A 1120 -22.83 22.55 34.08
CA ASN A 1120 -23.88 21.98 34.93
C ASN A 1120 -24.93 23.02 35.38
N ASN A 1121 -26.21 22.67 35.27
CA ASN A 1121 -27.33 23.53 35.69
C ASN A 1121 -27.59 23.45 37.23
N SER A 1122 -26.65 23.91 38.05
CA SER A 1122 -26.85 23.98 39.51
C SER A 1122 -27.69 25.21 39.92
N THR A 1123 -28.62 25.04 40.86
CA THR A 1123 -29.61 26.05 41.27
C THR A 1123 -29.20 26.89 42.48
N SER A 1124 -27.90 27.15 42.63
CA SER A 1124 -27.34 28.05 43.67
C SER A 1124 -26.32 29.02 43.08
N ASP A 1125 -26.36 30.27 43.54
CA ASP A 1125 -25.72 31.42 42.91
C ASP A 1125 -24.20 31.31 42.65
N THR A 1126 -23.80 31.81 41.47
CA THR A 1126 -22.48 32.43 41.21
C THR A 1126 -21.21 31.55 41.27
N ALA A 1127 -21.26 30.32 40.75
CA ALA A 1127 -20.05 29.66 40.21
C ALA A 1127 -20.38 28.67 39.08
N VAL A 1128 -19.87 28.90 37.87
CA VAL A 1128 -19.67 27.83 36.89
C VAL A 1128 -18.29 27.26 37.17
N THR A 1129 -18.22 25.98 37.55
CA THR A 1129 -16.94 25.30 37.84
C THR A 1129 -16.49 24.53 36.62
N LEU A 1130 -15.46 25.04 35.95
CA LEU A 1130 -14.74 24.32 34.90
C LEU A 1130 -13.66 23.44 35.56
N SER A 1131 -13.51 22.21 35.07
CA SER A 1131 -12.56 21.22 35.56
C SER A 1131 -11.88 20.55 34.38
N PHE A 1132 -10.55 20.53 34.39
CA PHE A 1132 -9.72 19.91 33.36
C PHE A 1132 -9.18 18.58 33.88
N GLU A 1133 -9.22 17.53 33.07
CA GLU A 1133 -8.49 16.28 33.29
C GLU A 1133 -7.49 16.10 32.14
N TYR A 1134 -6.24 15.79 32.47
CA TYR A 1134 -5.21 15.36 31.52
C TYR A 1134 -5.14 13.83 31.57
N ASP A 1135 -5.10 13.19 30.41
CA ASP A 1135 -4.75 11.78 30.29
C ASP A 1135 -3.38 11.65 29.61
N SER A 1136 -2.53 10.78 30.14
CA SER A 1136 -1.14 10.61 29.68
C SER A 1136 -0.76 9.14 29.73
N GLY A 1137 -0.96 8.44 28.61
CA GLY A 1137 -0.83 6.99 28.52
C GLY A 1137 0.61 6.48 28.68
N PHE A 1138 0.75 5.35 29.40
CA PHE A 1138 1.99 4.59 29.59
C PHE A 1138 1.67 3.11 29.87
#